data_AF-A0A9D2HA26-F1
#
_entry.id   AF-A0A9D2HA26-F1
#
_cell.length_a   1.000
_cell.length_b   1.000
_cell.length_c   1.000
_cell.angle_alpha   90.00
_cell.angle_beta   90.00
_cell.angle_gamma   90.00
#
_symmetry.space_group_name_H-M   'P 1'
#
loop_
_entity.id
_entity.type
_entity.pdbx_description
1 polymer ?
#
loop_
_entity_poly.entity_id
_entity_poly.type
_entity_poly.pdbx_seq_one_letter_code
_entity_poly.pdbx_strand_id
1 'polypeptide(L)'
;MIRKSKLLICTLVMSMMVTVLPGMTSYAAEAEGETEASATELQDENSQRLEEVTAMDEEGNIYEIADTDGTVSEEVSEETAEEETNGIALFSARSVENKVVNFNTKGNATTNYTDSNGKSGYTNGAYGADAAYLGTTSDGNIKFMLAGVTGTVSASDVELVDYSTVADRVSYYKVSGGRLIHYISQNLNNAPSSTIDNGPAPSYLSQDTKYYSYDGHYFYTDYGVMLSDYQSGCNGDSAVNSGNRFENYFQFLDMNSSTGYSADELNTILNDTLQSKGKNSSSKLWDAGNLFVKYQNTYGVNALLSVGIAINESGWGTSSISQNKNNLFGLNAQDSNVGNASSYYSVESCIIDFMKNWMAGGYLNDASWKNFGEFLGNKGEGINVKYASDPYWGEKAAAHAWTLDENGDSRDYTGVVIEPPADVPSTDEPTTDEPVTDVPSTDEPTTDEPVTDVPSTDEPVTDEPVTDVPSTDEPVTDEPVTDVPSTDGPSVGSGSDGTTAGSGSDDTVTGDAGSNSGAQTETQKTVSDSAGKVTVSGKLSGGAGVTVDMVAPNTDAYTRYVSAECLKGKTILGVYDITLTGELEGEAQLTFHVDAKYNGKDVIILHYADDGTYETYNAKVENGQVTISVKGFSPYVIALNESGSGAGAAAPKTGDSSNIMLWIALLGISVAAAAGALIRRRVSR
;
A
#
# COMPACT_ATOMS: atom_id res chain seq x y z
N MET A 1 -32.82 -68.72 32.79
CA MET A 1 -32.54 -67.31 33.08
C MET A 1 -31.09 -67.02 32.68
N ILE A 2 -30.90 -66.10 31.74
CA ILE A 2 -29.63 -65.51 31.22
C ILE A 2 -28.33 -66.31 31.42
N ARG A 3 -27.77 -66.86 30.33
CA ARG A 3 -26.31 -67.01 30.16
C ARG A 3 -25.92 -66.92 28.68
N LYS A 4 -24.88 -66.14 28.41
CA LYS A 4 -24.21 -66.01 27.09
C LYS A 4 -23.48 -67.31 26.74
N SER A 5 -23.46 -67.69 25.46
CA SER A 5 -22.44 -68.59 24.90
C SER A 5 -21.57 -67.82 23.91
N LYS A 6 -20.27 -68.14 23.87
CA LYS A 6 -19.28 -67.53 22.97
C LYS A 6 -19.09 -68.40 21.72
N LEU A 7 -18.81 -67.77 20.58
CA LEU A 7 -18.07 -68.31 19.41
C LEU A 7 -17.31 -67.08 18.87
N LEU A 8 -15.98 -66.99 18.86
CA LEU A 8 -14.94 -67.79 18.19
C LEU A 8 -14.95 -67.65 16.65
N ILE A 9 -13.77 -67.38 16.12
CA ILE A 9 -13.46 -66.81 14.79
C ILE A 9 -13.45 -67.89 13.70
N CYS A 10 -13.88 -67.53 12.48
CA CYS A 10 -13.37 -68.11 11.23
C CYS A 10 -13.62 -67.18 10.03
N THR A 11 -12.56 -66.86 9.29
CA THR A 11 -12.57 -66.10 8.02
C THR A 11 -12.89 -66.97 6.81
N LEU A 12 -13.69 -66.49 5.84
CA LEU A 12 -13.59 -66.90 4.44
C LEU A 12 -14.29 -65.91 3.48
N VAL A 13 -13.77 -65.84 2.25
CA VAL A 13 -14.10 -64.90 1.18
C VAL A 13 -14.90 -65.61 0.08
N MET A 14 -15.95 -64.98 -0.48
CA MET A 14 -16.22 -64.86 -1.93
C MET A 14 -17.69 -64.49 -2.30
N SER A 15 -17.78 -63.44 -3.13
CA SER A 15 -18.54 -63.35 -4.40
C SER A 15 -20.08 -63.39 -4.50
N MET A 16 -20.56 -62.44 -5.33
CA MET A 16 -21.76 -62.47 -6.20
C MET A 16 -23.17 -62.67 -5.61
N MET A 17 -23.97 -61.59 -5.70
CA MET A 17 -25.17 -61.61 -6.54
C MET A 17 -25.30 -60.32 -7.36
N VAL A 18 -25.64 -60.46 -8.65
CA VAL A 18 -25.93 -59.40 -9.63
C VAL A 18 -27.43 -59.42 -9.94
N THR A 19 -27.94 -58.31 -10.50
CA THR A 19 -29.19 -58.06 -11.26
C THR A 19 -30.03 -56.94 -10.61
N VAL A 20 -30.65 -55.99 -11.33
CA VAL A 20 -30.93 -55.85 -12.78
C VAL A 20 -30.64 -54.40 -13.24
N LEU A 21 -30.08 -54.23 -14.45
CA LEU A 21 -30.22 -53.01 -15.28
C LEU A 21 -31.12 -53.33 -16.49
N PRO A 22 -31.85 -52.34 -17.02
CA PRO A 22 -31.71 -52.10 -18.46
C PRO A 22 -31.77 -50.62 -18.87
N GLY A 23 -31.12 -50.30 -20.00
CA GLY A 23 -31.52 -49.18 -20.87
C GLY A 23 -30.59 -47.97 -20.89
N MET A 24 -29.61 -47.98 -21.81
CA MET A 24 -28.90 -46.77 -22.25
C MET A 24 -29.58 -46.18 -23.50
N THR A 25 -29.69 -44.85 -23.57
CA THR A 25 -29.53 -44.06 -24.82
C THR A 25 -29.03 -42.66 -24.46
N SER A 26 -28.13 -42.10 -25.28
CA SER A 26 -27.37 -40.86 -25.07
C SER A 26 -28.04 -39.61 -25.67
N TYR A 27 -27.73 -38.41 -25.17
CA TYR A 27 -26.93 -37.37 -25.87
C TYR A 27 -26.79 -36.05 -25.04
N ALA A 28 -25.78 -35.26 -25.41
CA ALA A 28 -25.16 -34.08 -24.79
C ALA A 28 -26.00 -32.86 -24.31
N ALA A 29 -25.32 -32.04 -23.48
CA ALA A 29 -25.55 -30.61 -23.13
C ALA A 29 -26.85 -30.29 -22.36
N GLU A 30 -26.90 -29.48 -21.30
CA GLU A 30 -26.21 -28.20 -21.02
C GLU A 30 -25.74 -28.10 -19.54
N ALA A 31 -25.08 -26.99 -19.19
CA ALA A 31 -24.34 -26.82 -17.92
C ALA A 31 -25.16 -26.09 -16.84
N GLU A 32 -25.02 -26.51 -15.58
CA GLU A 32 -25.24 -25.66 -14.39
C GLU A 32 -24.34 -26.12 -13.23
N GLY A 33 -23.80 -25.15 -12.47
CA GLY A 33 -23.36 -25.37 -11.09
C GLY A 33 -21.95 -25.89 -10.87
N GLU A 34 -20.92 -25.05 -11.12
CA GLU A 34 -19.73 -25.12 -10.28
C GLU A 34 -20.17 -24.90 -8.82
N THR A 35 -19.93 -25.90 -7.97
CA THR A 35 -20.15 -25.75 -6.54
C THR A 35 -18.94 -25.06 -5.96
N GLU A 36 -19.16 -23.93 -5.28
CA GLU A 36 -18.09 -23.11 -4.70
C GLU A 36 -17.06 -23.99 -3.98
N ALA A 37 -15.79 -23.81 -4.35
CA ALA A 37 -14.70 -24.42 -3.63
C ALA A 37 -14.78 -23.93 -2.18
N SER A 38 -14.91 -24.89 -1.25
CA SER A 38 -14.83 -24.61 0.20
C SER A 38 -13.65 -23.69 0.45
N ALA A 39 -13.89 -22.53 1.08
CA ALA A 39 -12.84 -21.62 1.46
C ALA A 39 -11.76 -22.41 2.23
N THR A 40 -10.57 -22.52 1.62
CA THR A 40 -9.39 -23.04 2.30
C THR A 40 -9.15 -22.14 3.50
N GLU A 41 -8.91 -22.71 4.69
CA GLU A 41 -8.51 -21.93 5.84
C GLU A 41 -7.32 -21.04 5.44
N LEU A 42 -7.44 -19.73 5.64
CA LEU A 42 -6.31 -18.83 5.42
C LEU A 42 -5.26 -19.15 6.48
N GLN A 43 -4.05 -19.48 6.03
CA GLN A 43 -2.95 -19.92 6.86
C GLN A 43 -1.68 -19.17 6.45
N ASP A 44 -0.74 -19.05 7.38
CA ASP A 44 0.60 -18.50 7.11
C ASP A 44 1.29 -19.32 6.02
N GLU A 45 1.81 -18.67 4.98
CA GLU A 45 2.46 -19.38 3.87
C GLU A 45 3.84 -19.92 4.28
N ASN A 46 4.44 -19.36 5.34
CA ASN A 46 5.55 -19.98 6.05
C ASN A 46 5.08 -20.61 7.37
N SER A 47 4.69 -21.88 7.29
CA SER A 47 4.32 -22.68 8.47
C SER A 47 5.37 -22.77 9.59
N GLN A 48 6.67 -22.50 9.32
CA GLN A 48 7.71 -22.49 10.37
C GLN A 48 7.62 -21.27 11.28
N ARG A 49 7.01 -20.17 10.81
CA ARG A 49 6.68 -18.99 11.63
C ARG A 49 5.72 -19.32 12.79
N LEU A 50 5.06 -20.49 12.70
CA LEU A 50 4.16 -21.05 13.71
C LEU A 50 4.85 -22.10 14.61
N GLU A 51 6.12 -22.44 14.37
CA GLU A 51 6.91 -23.31 15.27
C GLU A 51 7.52 -22.49 16.42
N GLU A 52 8.06 -21.32 16.12
CA GLU A 52 8.74 -20.41 17.07
C GLU A 52 8.26 -18.96 16.82
N VAL A 53 8.17 -18.14 17.87
CA VAL A 53 7.84 -16.69 17.76
C VAL A 53 9.13 -15.89 17.78
N THR A 54 9.29 -14.95 16.85
CA THR A 54 10.52 -14.14 16.74
C THR A 54 10.30 -12.64 16.79
N ALA A 55 11.16 -11.98 17.55
CA ALA A 55 11.27 -10.53 17.68
C ALA A 55 12.51 -10.01 16.93
N MET A 56 12.56 -8.68 16.76
CA MET A 56 13.66 -7.93 16.15
C MET A 56 14.17 -6.87 17.14
N ASP A 57 15.46 -6.53 17.13
CA ASP A 57 16.01 -5.35 17.82
C ASP A 57 16.25 -4.17 16.86
N GLU A 58 16.61 -2.98 17.39
CA GLU A 58 16.82 -1.76 16.58
C GLU A 58 17.91 -1.97 15.51
N GLU A 59 18.86 -2.89 15.75
CA GLU A 59 19.89 -3.28 14.80
C GLU A 59 19.47 -4.42 13.83
N GLY A 60 18.22 -4.89 13.84
CA GLY A 60 17.76 -5.95 12.93
C GLY A 60 18.33 -7.34 13.22
N ASN A 61 18.77 -7.62 14.45
CA ASN A 61 19.01 -8.98 14.89
C ASN A 61 17.68 -9.66 15.22
N ILE A 62 17.54 -10.91 14.80
CA ILE A 62 16.31 -11.71 15.01
C ILE A 62 16.57 -12.70 16.15
N TYR A 63 15.64 -12.78 17.09
CA TYR A 63 15.72 -13.69 18.24
C TYR A 63 14.35 -14.28 18.61
N GLU A 64 14.37 -15.51 19.12
CA GLU A 64 13.19 -16.19 19.65
C GLU A 64 12.68 -15.51 20.92
N ILE A 65 11.35 -15.46 21.08
CA ILE A 65 10.68 -15.08 22.33
C ILE A 65 9.77 -16.21 22.82
N ALA A 66 9.40 -16.16 24.10
CA ALA A 66 8.60 -17.21 24.72
C ALA A 66 7.13 -17.16 24.27
N ASP A 67 6.65 -18.27 23.67
CA ASP A 67 5.23 -18.51 23.44
C ASP A 67 4.46 -18.48 24.77
N THR A 68 3.77 -17.38 25.01
CA THR A 68 3.07 -17.08 26.27
C THR A 68 1.77 -16.37 25.98
N ASP A 69 0.70 -16.83 26.64
CA ASP A 69 -0.58 -16.15 26.71
C ASP A 69 -0.37 -14.74 27.31
N GLY A 70 -0.82 -13.72 26.58
CA GLY A 70 -0.70 -12.31 26.92
C GLY A 70 -1.95 -11.70 27.56
N THR A 71 -2.94 -12.52 27.92
CA THR A 71 -4.15 -12.08 28.66
C THR A 71 -3.76 -11.29 29.93
N VAL A 72 -4.42 -10.17 30.18
CA VAL A 72 -4.07 -9.24 31.27
C VAL A 72 -4.95 -9.50 32.50
N SER A 73 -4.37 -10.08 33.56
CA SER A 73 -5.10 -10.35 34.80
C SER A 73 -5.48 -9.07 35.56
N GLU A 74 -6.72 -8.99 36.09
CA GLU A 74 -7.24 -7.87 36.89
C GLU A 74 -6.46 -7.55 38.20
N GLU A 75 -5.43 -8.33 38.57
CA GLU A 75 -4.69 -8.14 39.84
C GLU A 75 -3.74 -6.92 39.88
N VAL A 76 -3.69 -6.07 38.84
CA VAL A 76 -2.90 -4.83 38.84
C VAL A 76 -3.70 -3.64 39.38
N SER A 77 -4.03 -3.69 40.67
CA SER A 77 -4.37 -2.50 41.45
C SER A 77 -3.85 -2.65 42.89
N GLU A 78 -3.39 -1.55 43.48
CA GLU A 78 -2.73 -1.46 44.81
C GLU A 78 -1.21 -1.75 44.92
N GLU A 79 -0.38 -1.24 44.00
CA GLU A 79 0.92 -0.66 44.44
C GLU A 79 1.44 0.42 43.45
N THR A 80 2.27 1.35 43.94
CA THR A 80 2.86 2.52 43.22
C THR A 80 1.91 3.65 42.82
N ALA A 81 1.23 4.24 43.81
CA ALA A 81 0.78 5.64 43.75
C ALA A 81 1.60 6.52 44.71
N GLU A 82 2.83 6.88 44.35
CA GLU A 82 3.63 7.88 45.08
C GLU A 82 4.63 8.60 44.15
N GLU A 83 4.44 9.92 44.00
CA GLU A 83 5.33 10.96 43.42
C GLU A 83 5.84 10.74 41.96
N GLU A 84 5.72 11.69 41.01
CA GLU A 84 5.82 13.15 41.15
C GLU A 84 4.61 13.94 40.62
N THR A 85 4.35 15.10 41.23
CA THR A 85 3.43 16.12 40.69
C THR A 85 4.19 17.40 40.38
N ASN A 86 4.22 17.82 39.10
CA ASN A 86 4.39 19.22 38.68
C ASN A 86 4.18 19.37 37.16
N GLY A 87 3.01 19.85 36.69
CA GLY A 87 2.90 20.25 35.27
C GLY A 87 1.53 20.28 34.58
N ILE A 88 0.52 20.92 35.17
CA ILE A 88 -0.72 21.36 34.46
C ILE A 88 -1.64 20.23 33.93
N ALA A 89 -2.61 19.83 34.76
CA ALA A 89 -3.82 19.13 34.33
C ALA A 89 -5.02 20.11 34.28
N LEU A 90 -5.52 20.40 33.07
CA LEU A 90 -6.83 21.02 32.78
C LEU A 90 -7.06 20.80 31.27
N PHE A 91 -8.06 20.06 30.78
CA PHE A 91 -9.44 19.94 31.24
C PHE A 91 -9.98 18.50 31.16
N SER A 92 -10.79 18.11 32.14
CA SER A 92 -11.62 16.89 32.05
C SER A 92 -12.86 17.13 31.17
N ALA A 93 -13.02 16.38 30.09
CA ALA A 93 -14.24 16.33 29.29
C ALA A 93 -14.56 14.89 28.86
N ARG A 94 -15.36 14.20 29.68
CA ARG A 94 -15.80 12.79 29.55
C ARG A 94 -14.68 11.75 29.72
N SER A 95 -14.88 10.83 30.66
CA SER A 95 -14.17 9.55 30.68
C SER A 95 -14.66 8.72 29.50
N VAL A 96 -14.02 8.87 28.34
CA VAL A 96 -14.04 7.83 27.32
C VAL A 96 -13.10 6.75 27.85
N GLU A 97 -13.63 5.56 28.13
CA GLU A 97 -12.79 4.41 28.43
C GLU A 97 -12.06 4.02 27.14
N ASN A 98 -10.86 4.58 26.96
CA ASN A 98 -9.95 4.18 25.91
C ASN A 98 -9.59 2.71 26.14
N LYS A 99 -9.84 1.85 25.14
CA LYS A 99 -9.56 0.41 25.23
C LYS A 99 -8.53 -0.01 24.18
N VAL A 100 -7.84 -1.08 24.50
CA VAL A 100 -6.91 -1.81 23.64
C VAL A 100 -7.55 -3.17 23.34
N VAL A 101 -7.45 -3.64 22.10
CA VAL A 101 -7.81 -5.01 21.74
C VAL A 101 -6.53 -5.85 21.83
N ASN A 102 -6.51 -6.81 22.74
CA ASN A 102 -5.42 -7.75 22.93
C ASN A 102 -5.65 -9.00 22.07
N PHE A 103 -4.83 -9.19 21.06
CA PHE A 103 -4.80 -10.38 20.20
C PHE A 103 -3.93 -11.51 20.78
N ASN A 104 -3.04 -11.26 21.74
CA ASN A 104 -2.29 -12.31 22.42
C ASN A 104 -3.10 -12.95 23.55
N THR A 105 -4.13 -13.72 23.19
CA THR A 105 -4.96 -14.53 24.12
C THR A 105 -4.76 -16.03 23.93
N LYS A 106 -3.86 -16.43 23.01
CA LYS A 106 -3.68 -17.81 22.53
C LYS A 106 -2.23 -18.20 22.28
N GLY A 107 -1.26 -17.35 22.68
CA GLY A 107 0.15 -17.55 22.32
C GLY A 107 0.37 -17.50 20.80
N ASN A 108 1.24 -18.36 20.28
CA ASN A 108 1.63 -18.45 18.86
C ASN A 108 0.53 -19.00 17.91
N ALA A 109 -0.75 -18.90 18.29
CA ALA A 109 -1.86 -19.31 17.43
C ALA A 109 -2.37 -18.14 16.58
N THR A 110 -2.76 -18.44 15.33
CA THR A 110 -3.42 -17.44 14.49
C THR A 110 -4.84 -17.15 14.97
N THR A 111 -5.24 -15.88 14.90
CA THR A 111 -6.60 -15.40 15.09
C THR A 111 -7.13 -14.87 13.76
N ASN A 112 -8.26 -15.42 13.32
CA ASN A 112 -8.94 -15.02 12.10
C ASN A 112 -9.85 -13.82 12.34
N TYR A 113 -9.98 -12.97 11.33
CA TYR A 113 -10.86 -11.80 11.33
C TYR A 113 -11.53 -11.63 9.97
N THR A 114 -12.54 -10.76 9.92
CA THR A 114 -13.14 -10.27 8.67
C THR A 114 -12.75 -8.79 8.52
N ASP A 115 -12.15 -8.41 7.39
CA ASP A 115 -11.79 -7.02 7.13
C ASP A 115 -13.04 -6.14 6.88
N SER A 116 -12.84 -4.83 6.79
CA SER A 116 -13.90 -3.85 6.50
C SER A 116 -14.56 -4.03 5.12
N ASN A 117 -13.93 -4.77 4.21
CA ASN A 117 -14.44 -5.13 2.88
C ASN A 117 -15.20 -6.47 2.89
N GLY A 118 -15.31 -7.14 4.04
CA GLY A 118 -15.97 -8.44 4.18
C GLY A 118 -15.11 -9.64 3.79
N LYS A 119 -13.81 -9.46 3.51
CA LYS A 119 -12.88 -10.55 3.18
C LYS A 119 -12.29 -11.14 4.46
N SER A 120 -12.03 -12.45 4.46
CA SER A 120 -11.31 -13.09 5.57
C SER A 120 -9.83 -12.70 5.60
N GLY A 121 -9.30 -12.48 6.79
CA GLY A 121 -7.90 -12.23 7.10
C GLY A 121 -7.46 -12.94 8.37
N TYR A 122 -6.16 -12.88 8.67
CA TYR A 122 -5.56 -13.56 9.83
C TYR A 122 -4.34 -12.80 10.36
N THR A 123 -4.12 -12.90 11.67
CA THR A 123 -2.96 -12.34 12.38
C THR A 123 -2.50 -13.28 13.51
N ASN A 124 -1.35 -13.05 14.11
CA ASN A 124 -0.83 -13.79 15.25
C ASN A 124 -0.42 -12.82 16.37
N GLY A 125 -1.13 -12.92 17.50
CA GLY A 125 -0.98 -11.98 18.62
C GLY A 125 0.39 -12.03 19.31
N ALA A 126 1.12 -13.14 19.21
CA ALA A 126 2.46 -13.24 19.80
C ALA A 126 3.50 -12.36 19.08
N TYR A 127 3.27 -12.04 17.80
CA TYR A 127 4.12 -11.13 17.00
C TYR A 127 3.71 -9.66 17.12
N GLY A 128 2.42 -9.39 17.37
CA GLY A 128 1.86 -8.06 17.57
C GLY A 128 0.56 -8.17 18.37
N ALA A 129 0.64 -7.85 19.65
CA ALA A 129 -0.40 -8.17 20.62
C ALA A 129 -1.55 -7.17 20.64
N ASP A 130 -1.34 -5.92 20.23
CA ASP A 130 -2.28 -4.83 20.51
C ASP A 130 -2.82 -4.13 19.26
N ALA A 131 -4.06 -3.67 19.38
CA ALA A 131 -4.81 -3.01 18.32
C ALA A 131 -5.78 -1.96 18.89
N ALA A 132 -6.12 -0.95 18.10
CA ALA A 132 -7.08 0.07 18.50
C ALA A 132 -8.50 -0.50 18.56
N TYR A 133 -9.22 -0.24 19.65
CA TYR A 133 -10.64 -0.61 19.77
C TYR A 133 -11.56 0.39 19.06
N LEU A 134 -12.29 -0.06 18.04
CA LEU A 134 -13.18 0.77 17.23
C LEU A 134 -14.68 0.58 17.56
N GLY A 135 -14.99 -0.13 18.65
CA GLY A 135 -16.35 -0.45 19.08
C GLY A 135 -16.71 -1.93 18.99
N THR A 136 -17.98 -2.25 19.25
CA THR A 136 -18.53 -3.62 19.15
C THR A 136 -19.71 -3.61 18.19
N THR A 137 -19.84 -4.64 17.38
CA THR A 137 -20.97 -4.82 16.45
C THR A 137 -22.22 -5.32 17.19
N SER A 138 -23.40 -5.27 16.55
CA SER A 138 -24.66 -5.71 17.16
C SER A 138 -24.73 -7.21 17.49
N ASP A 139 -23.92 -8.02 16.82
CA ASP A 139 -23.73 -9.45 17.03
C ASP A 139 -22.60 -9.78 18.04
N GLY A 140 -21.92 -8.77 18.58
CA GLY A 140 -20.94 -8.92 19.66
C GLY A 140 -19.48 -9.07 19.22
N ASN A 141 -19.18 -8.96 17.93
CA ASN A 141 -17.81 -8.97 17.41
C ASN A 141 -17.11 -7.62 17.73
N ILE A 142 -15.82 -7.69 18.01
CA ILE A 142 -14.98 -6.52 18.31
C ILE A 142 -14.51 -5.90 17.01
N LYS A 143 -14.71 -4.59 16.83
CA LYS A 143 -14.10 -3.82 15.74
C LYS A 143 -12.72 -3.35 16.16
N PHE A 144 -11.74 -3.47 15.27
CA PHE A 144 -10.35 -3.12 15.57
C PHE A 144 -9.63 -2.42 14.39
N MET A 145 -8.51 -1.75 14.68
CA MET A 145 -7.45 -1.45 13.71
C MET A 145 -6.12 -2.06 14.16
N LEU A 146 -5.47 -2.81 13.28
CA LEU A 146 -4.17 -3.46 13.50
C LEU A 146 -3.34 -3.38 12.20
N ALA A 147 -2.12 -2.85 12.26
CA ALA A 147 -1.17 -2.77 11.13
C ALA A 147 -1.83 -2.42 9.78
N GLY A 148 -2.57 -1.30 9.73
CA GLY A 148 -3.26 -0.82 8.53
C GLY A 148 -4.64 -1.42 8.25
N VAL A 149 -4.96 -2.64 8.74
CA VAL A 149 -6.29 -3.23 8.52
C VAL A 149 -7.29 -2.77 9.56
N THR A 150 -8.51 -2.47 9.10
CA THR A 150 -9.69 -2.38 9.97
C THR A 150 -10.58 -3.59 9.74
N GLY A 151 -11.16 -4.14 10.80
CA GLY A 151 -11.96 -5.36 10.70
C GLY A 151 -12.80 -5.68 11.93
N THR A 152 -13.43 -6.86 11.91
CA THR A 152 -14.15 -7.47 13.03
C THR A 152 -13.57 -8.83 13.40
N VAL A 153 -13.48 -9.09 14.70
CA VAL A 153 -12.97 -10.34 15.29
C VAL A 153 -13.93 -10.84 16.37
N SER A 154 -14.00 -12.16 16.60
CA SER A 154 -14.82 -12.71 17.68
C SER A 154 -14.33 -12.23 19.04
N ALA A 155 -15.24 -11.79 19.91
CA ALA A 155 -14.93 -11.47 21.30
C ALA A 155 -14.48 -12.69 22.14
N SER A 156 -14.53 -13.91 21.59
CA SER A 156 -13.90 -15.10 22.19
C SER A 156 -12.41 -15.25 21.86
N ASP A 157 -11.92 -14.49 20.89
CA ASP A 157 -10.59 -14.65 20.29
C ASP A 157 -9.63 -13.51 20.65
N VAL A 158 -10.12 -12.49 21.33
CA VAL A 158 -9.39 -11.31 21.80
C VAL A 158 -9.89 -10.89 23.18
N GLU A 159 -9.06 -10.16 23.91
CA GLU A 159 -9.42 -9.52 25.18
C GLU A 159 -9.55 -8.00 24.98
N LEU A 160 -10.47 -7.35 25.70
CA LEU A 160 -10.54 -5.89 25.77
C LEU A 160 -9.93 -5.39 27.07
N VAL A 161 -8.85 -4.63 26.95
CA VAL A 161 -8.09 -4.09 28.09
C VAL A 161 -8.29 -2.58 28.18
N ASP A 162 -8.47 -2.05 29.38
CA ASP A 162 -8.51 -0.59 29.58
C ASP A 162 -7.10 0.00 29.41
N TYR A 163 -6.96 0.95 28.50
CA TYR A 163 -5.67 1.57 28.14
C TYR A 163 -4.91 2.10 29.37
N SER A 164 -5.61 2.63 30.38
CA SER A 164 -4.99 3.11 31.62
C SER A 164 -4.23 2.04 32.42
N THR A 165 -4.47 0.75 32.17
CA THR A 165 -3.78 -0.39 32.82
C THR A 165 -2.53 -0.85 32.05
N VAL A 166 -2.37 -0.40 30.79
CA VAL A 166 -1.33 -0.86 29.84
C VAL A 166 -0.70 0.29 29.03
N ALA A 167 -0.82 1.53 29.50
CA ALA A 167 -0.43 2.73 28.73
C ALA A 167 1.08 2.81 28.41
N ASP A 168 1.92 2.16 29.22
CA ASP A 168 3.35 2.00 29.01
C ASP A 168 3.71 0.79 28.11
N ARG A 169 2.73 -0.07 27.79
CA ARG A 169 2.90 -1.41 27.21
C ARG A 169 2.37 -1.60 25.80
N VAL A 170 1.50 -0.70 25.34
CA VAL A 170 1.04 -0.66 23.93
C VAL A 170 2.19 -0.34 22.97
N SER A 171 2.02 -0.72 21.70
CA SER A 171 2.90 -0.39 20.60
C SER A 171 2.97 1.12 20.36
N TYR A 172 4.15 1.62 19.99
CA TYR A 172 4.38 3.04 19.75
C TYR A 172 5.59 3.29 18.86
N TYR A 173 5.64 4.46 18.22
CA TYR A 173 6.77 4.96 17.46
C TYR A 173 7.53 6.02 18.25
N LYS A 174 8.85 6.11 18.07
CA LYS A 174 9.68 7.17 18.65
C LYS A 174 10.88 7.43 17.75
N VAL A 175 11.24 8.71 17.59
CA VAL A 175 12.46 9.08 16.86
C VAL A 175 13.68 8.83 17.75
N SER A 176 14.64 8.03 17.26
CA SER A 176 15.88 7.64 17.95
C SER A 176 17.06 7.88 16.99
N GLY A 177 18.04 8.71 17.34
CA GLY A 177 19.21 8.95 16.49
C GLY A 177 18.91 9.53 15.09
N GLY A 178 17.74 10.13 14.88
CA GLY A 178 17.27 10.56 13.56
C GLY A 178 16.60 9.47 12.71
N ARG A 179 16.44 8.26 13.24
CA ARG A 179 15.66 7.14 12.67
C ARG A 179 14.28 7.04 13.32
N LEU A 180 13.28 6.54 12.62
CA LEU A 180 11.92 6.29 13.15
C LEU A 180 11.81 4.84 13.62
N ILE A 181 11.83 4.63 14.94
CA ILE A 181 11.77 3.30 15.52
C ILE A 181 10.34 2.96 15.95
N HIS A 182 9.83 1.82 15.50
CA HIS A 182 8.57 1.23 15.95
C HIS A 182 8.85 0.22 17.08
N TYR A 183 8.30 0.47 18.26
CA TYR A 183 8.33 -0.42 19.43
C TYR A 183 7.03 -1.21 19.48
N ILE A 184 7.10 -2.52 19.26
CA ILE A 184 5.95 -3.41 19.14
C ILE A 184 5.71 -4.18 20.44
N SER A 185 4.47 -4.14 20.91
CA SER A 185 3.99 -4.98 22.01
C SER A 185 3.76 -6.41 21.53
N GLN A 186 4.40 -7.37 22.19
CA GLN A 186 4.17 -8.81 21.98
C GLN A 186 3.39 -9.45 23.14
N ASN A 187 3.24 -8.73 24.27
CA ASN A 187 2.47 -9.16 25.43
C ASN A 187 2.16 -7.94 26.32
N LEU A 188 0.88 -7.59 26.50
CA LEU A 188 0.43 -6.41 27.28
C LEU A 188 0.67 -6.51 28.80
N ASN A 189 1.27 -7.59 29.29
CA ASN A 189 1.81 -7.66 30.65
C ASN A 189 3.23 -7.08 30.77
N ASN A 190 3.90 -6.78 29.65
CA ASN A 190 5.28 -6.31 29.58
C ASN A 190 5.40 -5.05 28.72
N ALA A 191 6.53 -4.33 28.80
CA ALA A 191 6.86 -3.29 27.84
C ALA A 191 7.13 -3.89 26.43
N PRO A 192 6.98 -3.12 25.34
CA PRO A 192 7.35 -3.53 24.00
C PRO A 192 8.75 -4.15 23.93
N SER A 193 8.83 -5.29 23.25
CA SER A 193 9.99 -6.19 23.27
C SER A 193 10.47 -6.59 21.87
N SER A 194 9.83 -6.07 20.82
CA SER A 194 10.40 -6.04 19.48
C SER A 194 10.51 -4.58 19.05
N THR A 195 11.56 -4.24 18.32
CA THR A 195 11.76 -2.92 17.73
C THR A 195 12.12 -3.07 16.26
N ILE A 196 11.56 -2.20 15.41
CA ILE A 196 11.85 -2.16 13.98
C ILE A 196 12.28 -0.75 13.61
N ASP A 197 13.30 -0.63 12.78
CA ASP A 197 13.78 0.65 12.28
C ASP A 197 13.19 0.94 10.88
N ASN A 198 12.25 1.90 10.83
CA ASN A 198 11.42 2.22 9.65
C ASN A 198 11.97 3.36 8.79
N GLY A 199 13.25 3.70 8.93
CA GLY A 199 13.93 4.66 8.05
C GLY A 199 14.31 5.98 8.73
N PRO A 200 14.86 6.94 7.96
CA PRO A 200 15.04 8.31 8.41
C PRO A 200 13.74 8.91 8.93
N ALA A 201 13.78 9.53 10.11
CA ALA A 201 12.60 10.10 10.72
C ALA A 201 12.09 11.33 9.95
N PRO A 202 10.77 11.39 9.65
CA PRO A 202 10.16 12.59 9.09
C PRO A 202 10.36 13.82 9.98
N SER A 203 10.64 14.97 9.36
CA SER A 203 10.99 16.22 10.05
C SER A 203 9.87 16.83 10.92
N TYR A 204 8.63 16.34 10.80
CA TYR A 204 7.51 16.71 11.68
C TYR A 204 7.46 15.88 12.98
N LEU A 205 8.21 14.78 13.09
CA LEU A 205 8.34 14.00 14.32
C LEU A 205 9.53 14.53 15.15
N SER A 206 9.34 14.57 16.46
CA SER A 206 10.34 15.09 17.41
C SER A 206 11.12 13.96 18.07
N GLN A 207 12.42 14.18 18.24
CA GLN A 207 13.33 13.31 19.00
C GLN A 207 12.75 12.99 20.39
N ASP A 208 12.86 11.72 20.80
CA ASP A 208 12.42 11.19 22.10
C ASP A 208 10.91 11.31 22.43
N THR A 209 10.08 11.79 21.49
CA THR A 209 8.61 11.84 21.67
C THR A 209 7.99 10.49 21.30
N LYS A 210 7.11 9.98 22.17
CA LYS A 210 6.26 8.81 21.89
C LYS A 210 5.08 9.21 21.00
N TYR A 211 4.86 8.45 19.93
CA TYR A 211 3.74 8.56 19.00
C TYR A 211 2.99 7.23 18.91
N TYR A 212 1.66 7.28 18.79
CA TYR A 212 0.80 6.14 18.54
C TYR A 212 0.35 6.14 17.08
N SER A 213 0.29 4.96 16.48
CA SER A 213 -0.30 4.71 15.16
C SER A 213 -0.55 3.20 15.02
N TYR A 214 -1.75 2.79 14.59
CA TYR A 214 -2.01 1.40 14.19
C TYR A 214 -2.18 1.25 12.67
N ASP A 215 -2.16 2.35 11.92
CA ASP A 215 -2.06 2.34 10.47
C ASP A 215 -0.60 2.37 9.97
N GLY A 216 0.32 2.92 10.76
CA GLY A 216 1.74 3.10 10.38
C GLY A 216 2.01 4.36 9.56
N HIS A 217 0.98 5.16 9.29
CA HIS A 217 1.00 6.29 8.36
C HIS A 217 0.69 7.64 9.03
N TYR A 218 -0.13 7.66 10.09
CA TYR A 218 -0.55 8.85 10.82
C TYR A 218 -0.20 8.74 12.30
N PHE A 219 0.53 9.73 12.82
CA PHE A 219 1.16 9.69 14.14
C PHE A 219 0.52 10.66 15.13
N TYR A 220 0.14 10.13 16.30
CA TYR A 220 -0.57 10.86 17.35
C TYR A 220 0.24 10.91 18.65
N THR A 221 0.28 12.05 19.33
CA THR A 221 0.91 12.14 20.66
C THR A 221 -0.01 11.70 21.80
N ASP A 222 -1.31 11.52 21.54
CA ASP A 222 -2.31 11.08 22.51
C ASP A 222 -3.11 9.89 21.96
N TYR A 223 -3.16 8.80 22.73
CA TYR A 223 -3.82 7.55 22.36
C TYR A 223 -5.36 7.70 22.25
N GLY A 224 -5.97 8.56 23.06
CA GLY A 224 -7.41 8.85 23.02
C GLY A 224 -7.81 9.67 21.81
N VAL A 225 -6.95 10.59 21.36
CA VAL A 225 -7.13 11.33 20.10
C VAL A 225 -7.06 10.36 18.91
N MET A 226 -6.05 9.50 18.86
CA MET A 226 -5.93 8.45 17.83
C MET A 226 -7.19 7.55 17.79
N LEU A 227 -7.63 7.03 18.94
CA LEU A 227 -8.85 6.23 19.01
C LEU A 227 -10.09 7.01 18.55
N SER A 228 -10.19 8.30 18.88
CA SER A 228 -11.33 9.12 18.49
C SER A 228 -11.43 9.27 16.97
N ASP A 229 -10.31 9.57 16.31
CA ASP A 229 -10.21 9.67 14.85
C ASP A 229 -10.56 8.32 14.19
N TYR A 230 -9.98 7.21 14.65
CA TYR A 230 -10.27 5.88 14.10
C TYR A 230 -11.72 5.44 14.34
N GLN A 231 -12.33 5.80 15.48
CA GLN A 231 -13.73 5.50 15.78
C GLN A 231 -14.72 6.34 14.95
N SER A 232 -14.34 7.55 14.53
CA SER A 232 -15.16 8.38 13.63
C SER A 232 -14.89 8.13 12.14
N GLY A 233 -13.88 7.33 11.80
CA GLY A 233 -13.41 7.15 10.42
C GLY A 233 -12.72 8.40 9.85
N CYS A 234 -12.13 9.23 10.71
CA CYS A 234 -11.40 10.44 10.36
C CYS A 234 -9.89 10.22 10.46
N ASN A 235 -9.40 9.07 9.98
CA ASN A 235 -8.02 8.63 10.19
C ASN A 235 -7.04 9.69 9.66
N GLY A 236 -6.23 10.26 10.56
CA GLY A 236 -5.21 11.25 10.26
C GLY A 236 -5.63 12.70 10.51
N ASP A 237 -6.92 13.01 10.69
CA ASP A 237 -7.41 14.40 10.82
C ASP A 237 -6.73 15.15 11.97
N SER A 238 -6.56 14.49 13.13
CA SER A 238 -5.97 15.03 14.36
C SER A 238 -4.49 14.63 14.56
N ALA A 239 -3.87 13.98 13.57
CA ALA A 239 -2.48 13.53 13.65
C ALA A 239 -1.48 14.70 13.51
N VAL A 240 -0.24 14.50 13.99
CA VAL A 240 0.84 15.49 13.86
C VAL A 240 1.19 15.73 12.39
N ASN A 241 1.02 14.72 11.55
CA ASN A 241 1.14 14.76 10.10
C ASN A 241 -0.22 14.74 9.38
N SER A 242 -1.23 15.41 9.94
CA SER A 242 -2.55 15.54 9.30
C SER A 242 -2.44 16.01 7.85
N GLY A 243 -3.14 15.30 6.95
CA GLY A 243 -3.07 15.50 5.49
C GLY A 243 -1.78 15.07 4.80
N ASN A 244 -0.77 14.56 5.54
CA ASN A 244 0.54 14.19 5.02
C ASN A 244 0.87 12.74 5.40
N ARG A 245 0.28 11.76 4.69
CA ARG A 245 0.52 10.32 4.88
C ARG A 245 2.03 10.04 4.89
N PHE A 246 2.52 9.30 5.89
CA PHE A 246 3.88 8.78 5.89
C PHE A 246 3.94 7.48 5.10
N GLU A 247 5.01 7.28 4.33
CA GLU A 247 5.36 5.99 3.74
C GLU A 247 6.75 5.57 4.22
N ASN A 248 6.84 4.39 4.85
CA ASN A 248 8.13 3.74 5.08
C ASN A 248 8.65 3.24 3.72
N TYR A 249 9.67 3.90 3.18
CA TYR A 249 10.09 3.77 1.78
C TYR A 249 10.19 2.32 1.29
N PHE A 250 11.00 1.47 1.93
CA PHE A 250 11.16 0.07 1.49
C PHE A 250 9.96 -0.84 1.79
N GLN A 251 9.05 -0.44 2.70
CA GLN A 251 7.82 -1.20 2.97
C GLN A 251 6.79 -1.01 1.84
N PHE A 252 6.75 0.17 1.24
CA PHE A 252 5.79 0.55 0.18
C PHE A 252 6.44 0.77 -1.19
N LEU A 253 7.74 0.47 -1.32
CA LEU A 253 8.44 0.42 -2.60
C LEU A 253 7.86 -0.71 -3.46
N ASP A 254 7.45 -0.35 -4.67
CA ASP A 254 7.02 -1.29 -5.70
C ASP A 254 8.10 -2.37 -5.93
N MET A 255 7.75 -3.63 -5.68
CA MET A 255 8.65 -4.77 -5.80
C MET A 255 8.84 -5.21 -7.27
N ASN A 256 8.09 -4.66 -8.23
CA ASN A 256 8.42 -4.74 -9.65
C ASN A 256 9.54 -3.76 -10.06
N SER A 257 9.92 -2.81 -9.19
CA SER A 257 11.11 -1.98 -9.40
C SER A 257 12.40 -2.81 -9.33
N SER A 258 13.48 -2.27 -9.87
CA SER A 258 14.82 -2.85 -9.75
C SER A 258 15.69 -2.04 -8.81
N THR A 259 16.50 -2.73 -7.99
CA THR A 259 17.58 -2.07 -7.23
C THR A 259 18.63 -1.48 -8.17
N GLY A 260 19.23 -0.36 -7.77
CA GLY A 260 20.33 0.32 -8.46
C GLY A 260 21.71 -0.27 -8.18
N TYR A 261 21.80 -1.32 -7.36
CA TYR A 261 23.05 -2.07 -7.15
C TYR A 261 23.29 -3.10 -8.25
N SER A 262 24.52 -3.15 -8.77
CA SER A 262 24.98 -4.26 -9.59
C SER A 262 25.12 -5.55 -8.77
N ALA A 263 25.31 -6.68 -9.45
CA ALA A 263 25.45 -7.99 -8.82
C ALA A 263 26.60 -8.02 -7.80
N ASP A 264 27.80 -7.57 -8.21
CA ASP A 264 28.99 -7.55 -7.35
C ASP A 264 28.84 -6.58 -6.16
N GLU A 265 28.18 -5.43 -6.36
CA GLU A 265 27.89 -4.48 -5.28
C GLU A 265 26.93 -5.06 -4.25
N LEU A 266 25.77 -5.57 -4.67
CA LEU A 266 24.81 -6.17 -3.73
C LEU A 266 25.41 -7.39 -3.02
N ASN A 267 26.27 -8.16 -3.69
CA ASN A 267 27.01 -9.26 -3.07
C ASN A 267 28.01 -8.79 -2.01
N THR A 268 28.72 -7.70 -2.28
CA THR A 268 29.66 -7.08 -1.34
C THR A 268 28.92 -6.52 -0.12
N ILE A 269 27.89 -5.70 -0.36
CA ILE A 269 27.01 -5.13 0.67
C ILE A 269 26.43 -6.22 1.57
N LEU A 270 25.92 -7.32 0.99
CA LEU A 270 25.35 -8.43 1.75
C LEU A 270 26.42 -9.15 2.59
N ASN A 271 27.59 -9.45 2.03
CA ASN A 271 28.67 -10.14 2.76
C ASN A 271 29.25 -9.27 3.89
N ASP A 272 29.46 -7.97 3.66
CA ASP A 272 29.95 -7.04 4.67
C ASP A 272 28.91 -6.81 5.77
N THR A 273 27.62 -6.70 5.41
CA THR A 273 26.52 -6.66 6.38
C THR A 273 26.47 -7.95 7.20
N LEU A 274 26.53 -9.13 6.56
CA LEU A 274 26.60 -10.42 7.24
C LEU A 274 27.78 -10.48 8.24
N GLN A 275 28.96 -10.02 7.83
CA GLN A 275 30.13 -9.94 8.70
C GLN A 275 29.89 -9.01 9.90
N SER A 276 29.28 -7.83 9.69
CA SER A 276 28.92 -6.90 10.77
C SER A 276 27.96 -7.51 11.80
N LYS A 277 27.05 -8.39 11.36
CA LYS A 277 26.12 -9.16 12.21
C LYS A 277 26.74 -10.46 12.77
N GLY A 278 28.07 -10.57 12.75
CA GLY A 278 28.81 -11.73 13.29
C GLY A 278 28.62 -13.04 12.52
N LYS A 279 28.08 -12.98 11.29
CA LYS A 279 27.92 -14.12 10.39
C LYS A 279 29.20 -14.30 9.55
N ASN A 280 29.29 -15.42 8.85
CA ASN A 280 30.42 -15.78 8.00
C ASN A 280 29.93 -16.70 6.86
N SER A 281 30.86 -17.30 6.10
CA SER A 281 30.57 -18.19 4.97
C SER A 281 29.80 -19.49 5.31
N SER A 282 29.45 -19.72 6.58
CA SER A 282 28.44 -20.72 6.94
C SER A 282 27.00 -20.26 6.67
N SER A 283 26.73 -18.96 6.53
CA SER A 283 25.40 -18.45 6.16
C SER A 283 25.05 -18.86 4.73
N LYS A 284 23.80 -19.26 4.51
CA LYS A 284 23.26 -19.57 3.17
C LYS A 284 23.02 -18.33 2.30
N LEU A 285 23.13 -17.14 2.87
CA LEU A 285 23.12 -15.86 2.15
C LEU A 285 24.51 -15.37 1.75
N TRP A 286 25.58 -16.02 2.22
CA TRP A 286 26.94 -15.67 1.83
C TRP A 286 27.13 -15.92 0.33
N ASP A 287 27.66 -14.92 -0.38
CA ASP A 287 27.79 -14.88 -1.85
C ASP A 287 26.47 -15.06 -2.64
N ALA A 288 25.31 -14.83 -2.01
CA ALA A 288 24.00 -14.97 -2.66
C ALA A 288 23.53 -13.70 -3.39
N GLY A 289 24.07 -12.52 -3.12
CA GLY A 289 23.61 -11.23 -3.67
C GLY A 289 23.63 -11.21 -5.20
N ASN A 290 24.66 -11.82 -5.79
CA ASN A 290 24.77 -12.04 -7.24
C ASN A 290 23.57 -12.78 -7.85
N LEU A 291 22.99 -13.75 -7.13
CA LEU A 291 21.85 -14.55 -7.59
C LEU A 291 20.56 -13.71 -7.57
N PHE A 292 20.37 -12.87 -6.55
CA PHE A 292 19.20 -11.98 -6.47
C PHE A 292 19.18 -10.97 -7.63
N VAL A 293 20.30 -10.30 -7.94
CA VAL A 293 20.36 -9.38 -9.10
C VAL A 293 20.18 -10.11 -10.43
N LYS A 294 20.76 -11.31 -10.59
CA LYS A 294 20.55 -12.17 -11.76
C LYS A 294 19.06 -12.46 -11.99
N TYR A 295 18.31 -12.78 -10.94
CA TYR A 295 16.89 -13.14 -11.06
C TYR A 295 15.93 -11.95 -11.02
N GLN A 296 16.31 -10.80 -10.46
CA GLN A 296 15.66 -9.52 -10.73
C GLN A 296 15.63 -9.25 -12.24
N ASN A 297 16.79 -9.32 -12.88
CA ASN A 297 16.93 -9.07 -14.32
C ASN A 297 16.25 -10.15 -15.20
N THR A 298 15.77 -11.26 -14.61
CA THR A 298 15.07 -12.34 -15.31
C THR A 298 13.55 -12.31 -15.09
N TYR A 299 13.09 -11.91 -13.90
CA TYR A 299 11.68 -12.00 -13.48
C TYR A 299 11.03 -10.67 -13.12
N GLY A 300 11.79 -9.55 -13.13
CA GLY A 300 11.26 -8.23 -12.79
C GLY A 300 10.95 -8.05 -11.30
N VAL A 301 11.70 -8.69 -10.40
CA VAL A 301 11.44 -8.67 -8.94
C VAL A 301 12.61 -8.04 -8.20
N ASN A 302 12.36 -7.01 -7.40
CA ASN A 302 13.38 -6.24 -6.70
C ASN A 302 14.32 -7.13 -5.86
N ALA A 303 15.62 -7.09 -6.17
CA ALA A 303 16.64 -7.90 -5.53
C ALA A 303 16.89 -7.50 -4.07
N LEU A 304 16.95 -6.20 -3.78
CA LEU A 304 17.20 -5.67 -2.43
C LEU A 304 16.08 -6.07 -1.46
N LEU A 305 14.82 -5.88 -1.86
CA LEU A 305 13.66 -6.33 -1.08
C LEU A 305 13.63 -7.86 -0.93
N SER A 306 13.97 -8.60 -1.99
CA SER A 306 14.06 -10.07 -1.94
C SER A 306 15.14 -10.57 -0.97
N VAL A 307 16.29 -9.88 -0.87
CA VAL A 307 17.31 -10.16 0.14
C VAL A 307 16.79 -9.82 1.55
N GLY A 308 16.09 -8.69 1.71
CA GLY A 308 15.46 -8.30 2.98
C GLY A 308 14.49 -9.35 3.52
N ILE A 309 13.61 -9.87 2.65
CA ILE A 309 12.71 -10.99 2.99
C ILE A 309 13.53 -12.25 3.33
N ALA A 310 14.54 -12.60 2.53
CA ALA A 310 15.37 -13.78 2.78
C ALA A 310 16.11 -13.71 4.13
N ILE A 311 16.56 -12.52 4.55
CA ILE A 311 17.16 -12.32 5.88
C ILE A 311 16.12 -12.56 6.98
N ASN A 312 14.92 -11.97 6.84
CA ASN A 312 13.83 -12.08 7.80
C ASN A 312 13.41 -13.55 8.02
N GLU A 313 13.15 -14.28 6.93
CA GLU A 313 12.65 -15.66 6.95
C GLU A 313 13.70 -16.72 7.32
N SER A 314 15.00 -16.42 7.22
CA SER A 314 16.08 -17.38 7.49
C SER A 314 17.00 -17.00 8.65
N GLY A 315 16.72 -15.92 9.36
CA GLY A 315 17.60 -15.42 10.43
C GLY A 315 19.02 -15.18 9.90
N TRP A 316 19.15 -14.30 8.90
CA TRP A 316 20.43 -14.03 8.21
C TRP A 316 21.08 -15.29 7.57
N GLY A 317 20.27 -16.18 7.01
CA GLY A 317 20.73 -17.42 6.37
C GLY A 317 21.29 -18.47 7.33
N THR A 318 20.91 -18.42 8.62
CA THR A 318 21.44 -19.31 9.67
C THR A 318 20.42 -20.22 10.35
N SER A 319 19.13 -20.10 10.02
CA SER A 319 18.07 -20.99 10.52
C SER A 319 18.33 -22.47 10.19
N SER A 320 17.84 -23.38 11.04
CA SER A 320 17.95 -24.84 10.80
C SER A 320 17.40 -25.25 9.43
N ILE A 321 16.32 -24.61 8.97
CA ILE A 321 15.71 -24.87 7.67
C ILE A 321 16.58 -24.39 6.51
N SER A 322 17.11 -23.16 6.55
CA SER A 322 18.02 -22.68 5.49
C SER A 322 19.26 -23.57 5.39
N GLN A 323 19.85 -23.93 6.53
CA GLN A 323 21.04 -24.78 6.63
C GLN A 323 20.81 -26.19 6.06
N ASN A 324 19.75 -26.87 6.52
CA ASN A 324 19.51 -28.29 6.18
C ASN A 324 18.71 -28.51 4.89
N LYS A 325 17.89 -27.53 4.47
CA LYS A 325 16.95 -27.66 3.32
C LYS A 325 17.26 -26.70 2.15
N ASN A 326 18.32 -25.88 2.25
CA ASN A 326 18.62 -24.77 1.31
C ASN A 326 17.45 -23.80 1.11
N ASN A 327 16.58 -23.66 2.12
CA ASN A 327 15.35 -22.91 2.02
C ASN A 327 15.46 -21.59 2.79
N LEU A 328 15.59 -20.48 2.07
CA LEU A 328 15.77 -19.14 2.64
C LEU A 328 14.47 -18.45 3.05
N PHE A 329 13.31 -18.96 2.62
CA PHE A 329 12.01 -18.29 2.75
C PHE A 329 11.00 -19.07 3.60
N GLY A 330 11.39 -20.25 4.11
CA GLY A 330 10.52 -21.18 4.85
C GLY A 330 9.44 -21.88 4.01
N LEU A 331 9.34 -21.55 2.71
CA LEU A 331 8.25 -21.95 1.81
C LEU A 331 8.26 -23.44 1.44
N ASN A 332 7.11 -23.93 0.99
CA ASN A 332 7.01 -25.28 0.43
C ASN A 332 7.47 -25.30 -1.04
N ALA A 333 8.48 -26.12 -1.33
CA ALA A 333 9.05 -26.35 -2.66
C ALA A 333 8.07 -27.15 -3.53
N GLN A 334 7.63 -26.57 -4.65
CA GLN A 334 6.59 -27.17 -5.49
C GLN A 334 7.02 -28.43 -6.27
N ASP A 335 8.33 -28.65 -6.47
CA ASP A 335 8.85 -29.64 -7.44
C ASP A 335 9.81 -30.70 -6.81
N SER A 336 9.90 -30.78 -5.47
CA SER A 336 10.85 -31.69 -4.82
C SER A 336 10.34 -33.14 -4.75
N ASN A 337 10.79 -33.96 -5.69
CA ASN A 337 10.45 -35.38 -5.85
C ASN A 337 11.05 -36.33 -4.76
N VAL A 338 10.90 -36.01 -3.46
CA VAL A 338 11.12 -36.90 -2.30
C VAL A 338 10.59 -36.27 -0.99
N GLY A 339 9.40 -36.70 -0.54
CA GLY A 339 9.02 -36.85 0.90
C GLY A 339 9.04 -35.67 1.89
N ASN A 340 9.64 -34.51 1.60
CA ASN A 340 9.75 -33.36 2.52
C ASN A 340 9.54 -32.07 1.72
N ALA A 341 8.32 -31.53 1.80
CA ALA A 341 7.81 -30.49 0.90
C ALA A 341 8.47 -29.10 1.03
N SER A 342 9.52 -28.92 1.85
CA SER A 342 10.17 -27.61 2.07
C SER A 342 11.67 -27.63 1.76
N SER A 343 12.14 -28.55 0.90
CA SER A 343 13.56 -28.70 0.56
C SER A 343 13.90 -28.39 -0.89
N TYR A 344 14.91 -27.55 -1.08
CA TYR A 344 15.42 -27.13 -2.38
C TYR A 344 16.76 -27.80 -2.70
N TYR A 345 17.01 -28.04 -3.99
CA TYR A 345 18.25 -28.66 -4.47
C TYR A 345 19.48 -27.80 -4.17
N SER A 346 19.35 -26.48 -4.36
CA SER A 346 20.36 -25.47 -4.08
C SER A 346 19.71 -24.17 -3.59
N VAL A 347 20.50 -23.28 -2.99
CA VAL A 347 20.07 -21.91 -2.65
C VAL A 347 19.55 -21.19 -3.90
N GLU A 348 20.24 -21.33 -5.03
CA GLU A 348 19.81 -20.78 -6.32
C GLU A 348 18.41 -21.27 -6.73
N SER A 349 18.11 -22.57 -6.59
CA SER A 349 16.77 -23.09 -6.90
C SER A 349 15.67 -22.57 -5.97
N CYS A 350 16.01 -22.22 -4.72
CA CYS A 350 15.11 -21.58 -3.77
C CYS A 350 14.83 -20.12 -4.17
N ILE A 351 15.86 -19.36 -4.55
CA ILE A 351 15.74 -17.97 -5.03
C ILE A 351 14.92 -17.93 -6.34
N ILE A 352 15.16 -18.85 -7.27
CA ILE A 352 14.36 -18.96 -8.51
C ILE A 352 12.88 -19.19 -8.19
N ASP A 353 12.55 -20.18 -7.36
CA ASP A 353 11.15 -20.50 -7.03
C ASP A 353 10.46 -19.31 -6.35
N PHE A 354 11.14 -18.67 -5.39
CA PHE A 354 10.65 -17.48 -4.71
C PHE A 354 10.37 -16.33 -5.69
N MET A 355 11.39 -15.86 -6.42
CA MET A 355 11.24 -14.67 -7.27
C MET A 355 10.31 -14.94 -8.47
N LYS A 356 10.37 -16.13 -9.06
CA LYS A 356 9.54 -16.47 -10.23
C LYS A 356 8.11 -16.84 -9.87
N ASN A 357 7.91 -17.82 -8.98
CA ASN A 357 6.61 -18.47 -8.80
C ASN A 357 5.81 -17.85 -7.65
N TRP A 358 6.49 -17.41 -6.57
CA TRP A 358 5.81 -16.77 -5.44
C TRP A 358 5.64 -15.26 -5.67
N MET A 359 6.68 -14.54 -6.07
CA MET A 359 6.61 -13.09 -6.32
C MET A 359 5.99 -12.80 -7.69
N ALA A 360 6.74 -12.85 -8.80
CA ALA A 360 6.25 -12.46 -10.13
C ALA A 360 5.02 -13.26 -10.62
N GLY A 361 4.94 -14.56 -10.30
CA GLY A 361 3.79 -15.39 -10.67
C GLY A 361 2.59 -15.28 -9.72
N GLY A 362 2.80 -14.74 -8.52
CA GLY A 362 1.88 -14.88 -7.39
C GLY A 362 1.46 -13.57 -6.74
N TYR A 363 2.35 -12.91 -6.02
CA TYR A 363 2.04 -11.66 -5.31
C TYR A 363 2.08 -10.42 -6.22
N LEU A 364 3.00 -10.38 -7.19
CA LEU A 364 3.21 -9.27 -8.13
C LEU A 364 2.52 -9.54 -9.48
N ASN A 365 1.29 -10.07 -9.40
CA ASN A 365 0.50 -10.47 -10.56
C ASN A 365 -0.95 -10.09 -10.32
N ASP A 366 -1.43 -9.04 -10.99
CA ASP A 366 -2.81 -8.53 -10.89
C ASP A 366 -3.90 -9.59 -11.09
N ALA A 367 -3.62 -10.66 -11.86
CA ALA A 367 -4.58 -11.74 -12.10
C ALA A 367 -4.62 -12.78 -10.96
N SER A 368 -3.74 -12.67 -9.96
CA SER A 368 -3.61 -13.60 -8.84
C SER A 368 -4.45 -13.16 -7.65
N TRP A 369 -5.17 -14.10 -7.03
CA TRP A 369 -5.91 -13.86 -5.79
C TRP A 369 -5.01 -13.48 -4.59
N LYS A 370 -3.68 -13.64 -4.71
CA LYS A 370 -2.71 -13.23 -3.70
C LYS A 370 -2.29 -11.76 -3.81
N ASN A 371 -2.58 -11.08 -4.92
CA ASN A 371 -2.23 -9.68 -5.09
C ASN A 371 -3.17 -8.80 -4.25
N PHE A 372 -2.57 -7.99 -3.38
CA PHE A 372 -3.24 -6.96 -2.56
C PHE A 372 -2.45 -5.63 -2.63
N GLY A 373 -1.64 -5.44 -3.69
CA GLY A 373 -0.58 -4.45 -3.78
C GLY A 373 0.78 -5.12 -3.99
N GLU A 374 1.64 -4.49 -4.80
CA GLU A 374 2.89 -5.06 -5.32
C GLU A 374 4.12 -4.71 -4.47
N PHE A 375 3.93 -4.51 -3.16
CA PHE A 375 4.92 -4.05 -2.20
C PHE A 375 4.81 -4.84 -0.88
N LEU A 376 5.79 -4.75 0.02
CA LEU A 376 5.83 -5.54 1.27
C LEU A 376 4.58 -5.30 2.13
N GLY A 377 4.26 -4.03 2.37
CA GLY A 377 3.00 -3.56 2.94
C GLY A 377 2.77 -3.94 4.40
N ASN A 378 1.49 -4.09 4.76
CA ASN A 378 0.98 -4.29 6.11
C ASN A 378 -0.24 -5.26 6.06
N LYS A 379 -1.10 -5.29 7.09
CA LYS A 379 -2.27 -6.17 7.10
C LYS A 379 -3.45 -5.66 6.27
N GLY A 380 -3.45 -4.39 5.87
CA GLY A 380 -4.46 -3.78 5.01
C GLY A 380 -4.13 -3.87 3.51
N GLU A 381 -2.85 -3.78 3.14
CA GLU A 381 -2.37 -3.72 1.76
C GLU A 381 -0.98 -4.36 1.58
N GLY A 382 -0.67 -4.82 0.37
CA GLY A 382 0.60 -5.46 0.01
C GLY A 382 0.69 -6.95 0.33
N ILE A 383 1.90 -7.50 0.20
CA ILE A 383 2.23 -8.92 0.33
C ILE A 383 1.83 -9.49 1.70
N ASN A 384 2.04 -8.71 2.77
CA ASN A 384 1.79 -9.10 4.16
C ASN A 384 0.30 -9.43 4.47
N VAL A 385 -0.64 -8.99 3.64
CA VAL A 385 -2.07 -9.35 3.76
C VAL A 385 -2.29 -10.87 3.71
N LYS A 386 -1.51 -11.59 2.89
CA LYS A 386 -1.66 -13.05 2.70
C LYS A 386 -0.41 -13.88 3.00
N TYR A 387 0.77 -13.29 3.06
CA TYR A 387 2.03 -14.05 3.16
C TYR A 387 2.38 -14.54 4.57
N ALA A 388 2.25 -13.67 5.58
CA ALA A 388 2.69 -13.91 6.95
C ALA A 388 1.55 -13.72 7.95
N SER A 389 1.58 -14.37 9.10
CA SER A 389 0.67 -14.11 10.23
C SER A 389 1.12 -12.96 11.12
N ASP A 390 2.43 -12.71 11.17
CA ASP A 390 3.04 -11.54 11.82
C ASP A 390 2.50 -10.24 11.20
N PRO A 391 1.78 -9.38 11.95
CA PRO A 391 1.22 -8.15 11.40
C PRO A 391 2.29 -7.17 10.89
N TYR A 392 3.52 -7.24 11.38
CA TYR A 392 4.62 -6.32 11.09
C TYR A 392 5.72 -6.94 10.21
N TRP A 393 5.46 -8.09 9.59
CA TRP A 393 6.41 -8.77 8.68
C TRP A 393 6.98 -7.84 7.60
N GLY A 394 6.14 -6.99 7.01
CA GLY A 394 6.56 -6.06 5.95
C GLY A 394 7.53 -4.98 6.45
N GLU A 395 7.33 -4.50 7.68
CA GLU A 395 8.27 -3.58 8.35
C GLU A 395 9.60 -4.29 8.65
N LYS A 396 9.57 -5.53 9.16
CA LYS A 396 10.78 -6.32 9.45
C LYS A 396 11.63 -6.58 8.19
N ALA A 397 10.99 -6.97 7.09
CA ALA A 397 11.68 -7.14 5.80
C ALA A 397 12.22 -5.81 5.25
N ALA A 398 11.48 -4.71 5.40
CA ALA A 398 11.91 -3.37 5.00
C ALA A 398 13.11 -2.85 5.83
N ALA A 399 13.18 -3.13 7.14
CA ALA A 399 14.30 -2.74 7.99
C ALA A 399 15.63 -3.40 7.58
N HIS A 400 15.59 -4.64 7.05
CA HIS A 400 16.75 -5.27 6.44
C HIS A 400 17.15 -4.60 5.11
N ALA A 401 16.18 -4.21 4.28
CA ALA A 401 16.45 -3.43 3.07
C ALA A 401 17.08 -2.06 3.40
N TRP A 402 16.58 -1.36 4.43
CA TRP A 402 17.20 -0.15 4.97
C TRP A 402 18.66 -0.38 5.39
N THR A 403 18.93 -1.43 6.16
CA THR A 403 20.28 -1.75 6.65
C THR A 403 21.25 -2.02 5.48
N LEU A 404 20.79 -2.71 4.45
CA LEU A 404 21.59 -3.01 3.25
C LEU A 404 21.82 -1.76 2.41
N ASP A 405 20.78 -0.94 2.18
CA ASP A 405 20.90 0.29 1.40
C ASP A 405 21.82 1.31 2.08
N GLU A 406 21.74 1.48 3.40
CA GLU A 406 22.67 2.33 4.16
C GLU A 406 24.14 1.87 4.04
N ASN A 407 24.38 0.55 4.00
CA ASN A 407 25.72 0.00 3.73
C ASN A 407 26.14 0.09 2.24
N GLY A 408 25.25 0.53 1.35
CA GLY A 408 25.48 0.78 -0.09
C GLY A 408 25.45 2.26 -0.50
N ASP A 409 25.70 3.18 0.44
CA ASP A 409 25.62 4.65 0.24
C ASP A 409 24.19 5.20 0.07
N SER A 410 23.17 4.46 0.53
CA SER A 410 21.73 4.79 0.42
C SER A 410 21.24 5.03 -1.01
N ARG A 411 21.75 4.26 -1.97
CA ARG A 411 21.53 4.46 -3.40
C ARG A 411 20.07 4.37 -3.79
N ASP A 412 19.35 3.35 -3.34
CA ASP A 412 17.97 3.12 -3.76
C ASP A 412 17.05 4.16 -3.13
N TYR A 413 17.23 4.47 -1.83
CA TYR A 413 16.43 5.51 -1.17
C TYR A 413 16.66 6.91 -1.74
N THR A 414 17.91 7.27 -2.05
CA THR A 414 18.25 8.62 -2.54
C THR A 414 18.10 8.78 -4.05
N GLY A 415 18.03 7.68 -4.80
CA GLY A 415 18.04 7.67 -6.27
C GLY A 415 19.38 8.10 -6.89
N VAL A 416 20.47 8.16 -6.11
CA VAL A 416 21.76 8.66 -6.57
C VAL A 416 22.54 7.56 -7.30
N VAL A 417 22.42 7.53 -8.63
CA VAL A 417 23.30 6.68 -9.46
C VAL A 417 24.73 7.21 -9.37
N ILE A 418 25.57 6.52 -8.60
CA ILE A 418 27.02 6.70 -8.65
C ILE A 418 27.49 6.05 -9.95
N GLU A 419 27.68 6.83 -11.01
CA GLU A 419 28.40 6.33 -12.18
C GLU A 419 29.79 5.84 -11.73
N PRO A 420 30.24 4.64 -12.14
CA PRO A 420 31.60 4.21 -11.86
C PRO A 420 32.56 5.27 -12.39
N PRO A 421 33.65 5.61 -11.65
CA PRO A 421 34.54 6.68 -12.05
C PRO A 421 35.00 6.41 -13.48
N ALA A 422 34.61 7.30 -14.40
CA ALA A 422 34.93 7.15 -15.81
C ALA A 422 36.42 6.90 -15.94
N ASP A 423 36.80 5.85 -16.67
CA ASP A 423 38.18 5.39 -16.80
C ASP A 423 38.98 6.44 -17.59
N VAL A 424 39.43 7.48 -16.87
CA VAL A 424 40.10 8.64 -17.45
C VAL A 424 41.42 8.13 -17.99
N PRO A 425 41.66 8.14 -19.32
CA PRO A 425 42.89 7.61 -19.86
C PRO A 425 44.03 8.45 -19.29
N SER A 426 44.93 7.80 -18.52
CA SER A 426 46.11 8.45 -17.95
C SER A 426 46.89 9.12 -19.07
N THR A 427 46.72 10.42 -19.19
CA THR A 427 47.40 11.22 -20.18
C THR A 427 48.70 11.65 -19.52
N ASP A 428 49.75 10.86 -19.75
CA ASP A 428 51.07 11.10 -19.16
C ASP A 428 51.55 12.51 -19.51
N GLU A 429 51.47 13.44 -18.54
CA GLU A 429 52.10 14.74 -18.69
C GLU A 429 53.63 14.55 -18.70
N PRO A 430 54.35 15.09 -19.70
CA PRO A 430 55.78 14.87 -19.84
C PRO A 430 56.53 15.56 -18.70
N THR A 431 56.89 14.76 -17.68
CA THR A 431 57.69 15.23 -16.55
C THR A 431 59.09 15.59 -17.06
N THR A 432 59.52 16.83 -16.81
CA THR A 432 60.86 17.29 -17.19
C THR A 432 61.81 17.03 -16.02
N ASP A 433 62.64 15.99 -16.13
CA ASP A 433 63.64 15.66 -15.11
C ASP A 433 64.79 16.68 -15.09
N GLU A 434 65.14 17.15 -13.88
CA GLU A 434 66.45 17.77 -13.64
C GLU A 434 67.53 16.69 -13.39
N PRO A 435 68.77 16.90 -13.85
CA PRO A 435 69.79 15.85 -13.84
C PRO A 435 70.35 15.59 -12.43
N VAL A 436 70.03 14.43 -11.86
CA VAL A 436 70.71 13.89 -10.68
C VAL A 436 72.03 13.23 -11.10
N THR A 437 73.09 13.44 -10.30
CA THR A 437 74.46 12.98 -10.62
C THR A 437 74.70 11.55 -10.16
N ASP A 438 75.26 10.72 -11.06
CA ASP A 438 75.59 9.32 -10.80
C ASP A 438 76.55 9.09 -9.61
N VAL A 439 76.26 8.05 -8.83
CA VAL A 439 77.24 7.40 -7.95
C VAL A 439 77.19 5.88 -8.22
N PRO A 440 78.26 5.24 -8.70
CA PRO A 440 78.22 3.83 -9.05
C PRO A 440 78.30 2.95 -7.81
N SER A 441 77.37 2.01 -7.67
CA SER A 441 77.51 0.84 -6.81
C SER A 441 77.51 -0.42 -7.68
N THR A 442 78.24 -1.45 -7.23
CA THR A 442 78.61 -2.61 -8.05
C THR A 442 77.66 -3.78 -7.79
N ASP A 443 77.09 -4.36 -8.85
CA ASP A 443 76.32 -5.60 -8.77
C ASP A 443 77.23 -6.84 -8.71
N GLU A 444 76.91 -7.79 -7.85
CA GLU A 444 77.39 -9.17 -7.96
C GLU A 444 76.38 -10.02 -8.75
N PRO A 445 76.83 -10.97 -9.60
CA PRO A 445 75.93 -11.75 -10.43
C PRO A 445 75.28 -12.91 -9.67
N THR A 446 73.97 -12.83 -9.41
CA THR A 446 73.16 -14.01 -9.11
C THR A 446 72.84 -14.78 -10.39
N THR A 447 73.00 -16.11 -10.34
CA THR A 447 72.75 -17.03 -11.45
C THR A 447 71.32 -17.56 -11.37
N ASP A 448 70.52 -17.35 -12.41
CA ASP A 448 69.20 -17.98 -12.54
C ASP A 448 69.32 -19.44 -13.03
N GLU A 449 68.53 -20.34 -12.45
CA GLU A 449 68.32 -21.69 -12.99
C GLU A 449 67.23 -21.69 -14.08
N PRO A 450 67.35 -22.54 -15.11
CA PRO A 450 66.39 -22.56 -16.22
C PRO A 450 65.05 -23.19 -15.80
N VAL A 451 63.99 -22.39 -15.82
CA VAL A 451 62.61 -22.89 -15.78
C VAL A 451 62.32 -23.67 -17.07
N THR A 452 61.68 -24.84 -16.95
CA THR A 452 61.33 -25.69 -18.09
C THR A 452 59.90 -25.40 -18.52
N ASP A 453 59.72 -24.88 -19.74
CA ASP A 453 58.39 -24.66 -20.32
C ASP A 453 57.67 -25.99 -20.57
N VAL A 454 56.44 -26.09 -20.05
CA VAL A 454 55.49 -27.16 -20.39
C VAL A 454 54.60 -26.65 -21.52
N PRO A 455 54.50 -27.32 -22.67
CA PRO A 455 53.66 -26.84 -23.76
C PRO A 455 52.18 -26.99 -23.40
N SER A 456 51.46 -25.87 -23.32
CA SER A 456 50.00 -25.89 -23.36
C SER A 456 49.54 -26.43 -24.71
N THR A 457 48.56 -27.33 -24.70
CA THR A 457 47.96 -27.88 -25.91
C THR A 457 46.52 -27.36 -25.97
N ASP A 458 46.24 -26.47 -26.92
CA ASP A 458 44.88 -25.98 -27.13
C ASP A 458 44.00 -27.10 -27.71
N GLU A 459 42.85 -27.35 -27.09
CA GLU A 459 41.82 -28.19 -27.69
C GLU A 459 41.10 -27.45 -28.83
N PRO A 460 40.77 -28.11 -29.95
CA PRO A 460 40.10 -27.45 -31.07
C PRO A 460 38.62 -27.17 -30.74
N VAL A 461 38.27 -25.89 -30.65
CA VAL A 461 36.88 -25.45 -30.68
C VAL A 461 36.25 -25.91 -32.00
N THR A 462 35.11 -26.59 -31.92
CA THR A 462 34.34 -27.05 -33.09
C THR A 462 33.06 -26.22 -33.17
N ASP A 463 32.93 -25.42 -34.23
CA ASP A 463 31.71 -24.64 -34.47
C ASP A 463 30.55 -25.57 -34.90
N GLU A 464 29.43 -25.51 -34.18
CA GLU A 464 28.15 -26.08 -34.62
C GLU A 464 27.57 -25.23 -35.78
N PRO A 465 27.06 -25.84 -36.87
CA PRO A 465 26.54 -25.09 -38.00
C PRO A 465 25.17 -24.47 -37.70
N VAL A 466 25.10 -23.13 -37.73
CA VAL A 466 23.83 -22.39 -37.72
C VAL A 466 23.02 -22.75 -38.97
N THR A 467 21.78 -23.17 -38.79
CA THR A 467 20.84 -23.48 -39.87
C THR A 467 19.84 -22.33 -40.02
N ASP A 468 19.92 -21.58 -41.12
CA ASP A 468 18.94 -20.53 -41.43
C ASP A 468 17.56 -21.14 -41.66
N VAL A 469 16.57 -20.68 -40.89
CA VAL A 469 15.15 -20.98 -41.11
C VAL A 469 14.56 -19.88 -42.00
N PRO A 470 13.98 -20.21 -43.17
CA PRO A 470 13.40 -19.18 -44.04
C PRO A 470 12.10 -18.63 -43.44
N SER A 471 12.04 -17.31 -43.21
CA SER A 471 10.78 -16.63 -42.93
C SER A 471 9.83 -16.79 -44.11
N THR A 472 8.60 -17.19 -43.83
CA THR A 472 7.54 -17.34 -44.84
C THR A 472 6.43 -16.35 -44.50
N ASP A 473 6.23 -15.33 -45.32
CA ASP A 473 5.17 -14.35 -45.11
C ASP A 473 3.80 -14.99 -45.36
N GLU A 474 2.87 -14.85 -44.40
CA GLU A 474 1.48 -15.23 -44.62
C GLU A 474 0.75 -14.18 -45.48
N PRO A 475 -0.07 -14.60 -46.46
CA PRO A 475 -0.81 -13.67 -47.31
C PRO A 475 -2.03 -13.10 -46.58
N VAL A 476 -2.01 -11.79 -46.29
CA VAL A 476 -3.20 -11.05 -45.87
C VAL A 476 -4.22 -11.08 -47.01
N THR A 477 -5.47 -11.43 -46.69
CA THR A 477 -6.59 -11.46 -47.63
C THR A 477 -7.54 -10.31 -47.31
N ASP A 478 -7.70 -9.36 -48.24
CA ASP A 478 -8.65 -8.25 -48.10
C ASP A 478 -10.10 -8.72 -48.28
N GLU A 479 -10.97 -8.42 -47.30
CA GLU A 479 -12.42 -8.55 -47.45
C GLU A 479 -12.99 -7.36 -48.27
N PRO A 480 -13.91 -7.58 -49.23
CA PRO A 480 -14.44 -6.51 -50.06
C PRO A 480 -15.52 -5.68 -49.34
N VAL A 481 -15.22 -4.40 -49.08
CA VAL A 481 -16.23 -3.41 -48.65
C VAL A 481 -17.25 -3.20 -49.77
N THR A 482 -18.55 -3.28 -49.42
CA THR A 482 -19.66 -3.05 -50.36
C THR A 482 -20.24 -1.65 -50.15
N ASP A 483 -20.12 -0.79 -51.15
CA ASP A 483 -20.72 0.56 -51.13
C ASP A 483 -22.25 0.54 -51.10
N VAL A 484 -22.84 1.37 -50.25
CA VAL A 484 -24.28 1.69 -50.25
C VAL A 484 -24.45 3.17 -50.65
N PRO A 485 -25.23 3.50 -51.70
CA PRO A 485 -25.28 4.86 -52.21
C PRO A 485 -26.17 5.78 -51.36
N SER A 486 -25.69 7.01 -51.15
CA SER A 486 -26.42 8.09 -50.49
C SER A 486 -27.55 8.65 -51.38
N THR A 487 -28.64 9.15 -50.78
CA THR A 487 -29.72 9.87 -51.48
C THR A 487 -29.94 11.28 -50.89
N ASP A 488 -30.24 12.24 -51.77
CA ASP A 488 -30.21 13.68 -51.48
C ASP A 488 -31.48 14.28 -50.84
N GLY A 489 -31.25 15.18 -49.87
CA GLY A 489 -31.90 16.50 -49.77
C GLY A 489 -33.24 16.62 -49.02
N PRO A 490 -33.79 17.86 -48.86
CA PRO A 490 -33.24 19.15 -49.29
C PRO A 490 -33.11 20.23 -48.17
N SER A 491 -32.45 21.34 -48.52
CA SER A 491 -32.28 22.55 -47.70
C SER A 491 -33.51 23.49 -47.74
N VAL A 492 -33.75 24.23 -46.64
CA VAL A 492 -34.47 25.52 -46.63
C VAL A 492 -33.75 26.49 -45.70
N GLY A 493 -33.46 27.71 -46.17
CA GLY A 493 -32.78 28.75 -45.40
C GLY A 493 -33.58 30.05 -45.24
N SER A 494 -33.14 30.87 -44.29
CA SER A 494 -33.41 32.32 -44.13
C SER A 494 -32.47 32.84 -43.03
N GLY A 495 -31.90 34.04 -43.05
CA GLY A 495 -31.98 35.12 -44.04
C GLY A 495 -31.67 36.48 -43.41
N SER A 496 -31.09 37.40 -44.18
CA SER A 496 -30.84 38.84 -43.91
C SER A 496 -29.88 39.26 -42.77
N ASP A 497 -28.64 39.58 -43.18
CA ASP A 497 -28.03 40.93 -43.20
C ASP A 497 -28.25 41.97 -42.09
N GLY A 498 -27.13 42.60 -41.70
CA GLY A 498 -27.07 43.77 -40.79
C GLY A 498 -25.67 44.41 -40.73
N THR A 499 -25.20 45.01 -41.83
CA THR A 499 -23.85 45.57 -42.05
C THR A 499 -23.49 46.77 -41.13
N THR A 500 -22.27 46.84 -40.56
CA THR A 500 -21.22 47.86 -40.89
C THR A 500 -20.00 47.95 -39.94
N ALA A 501 -18.81 47.78 -40.54
CA ALA A 501 -17.58 48.58 -40.43
C ALA A 501 -16.83 48.84 -39.09
N GLY A 502 -15.50 48.60 -39.11
CA GLY A 502 -14.53 49.58 -38.60
C GLY A 502 -13.15 49.09 -38.10
N SER A 503 -12.15 49.00 -38.99
CA SER A 503 -10.67 48.98 -38.72
C SER A 503 -10.06 47.89 -37.79
N GLY A 504 -8.88 47.33 -38.05
CA GLY A 504 -7.95 47.49 -39.19
C GLY A 504 -6.50 47.10 -38.80
N SER A 505 -5.68 46.73 -39.79
CA SER A 505 -4.22 46.42 -39.74
C SER A 505 -3.74 45.27 -38.83
N ASP A 506 -2.64 44.54 -39.07
CA ASP A 506 -1.77 44.21 -40.24
C ASP A 506 -0.77 43.12 -39.71
N ASP A 507 -0.21 42.14 -40.43
CA ASP A 507 -0.27 41.68 -41.83
C ASP A 507 0.05 40.14 -41.89
N THR A 508 0.13 39.59 -43.10
CA THR A 508 0.44 38.22 -43.56
C THR A 508 1.70 37.49 -43.06
N VAL A 509 1.70 36.13 -43.12
CA VAL A 509 2.42 35.34 -44.16
C VAL A 509 1.85 33.91 -44.25
N THR A 510 1.75 33.39 -45.49
CA THR A 510 1.22 32.07 -45.86
C THR A 510 2.28 30.96 -45.82
N GLY A 511 1.87 29.73 -45.48
CA GLY A 511 2.64 28.48 -45.64
C GLY A 511 1.72 27.28 -45.92
N ASP A 512 2.17 26.35 -46.75
CA ASP A 512 1.33 25.35 -47.45
C ASP A 512 1.12 24.03 -46.68
N ALA A 513 0.24 23.18 -47.21
CA ALA A 513 -0.37 22.02 -46.58
C ALA A 513 0.57 20.85 -46.21
N GLY A 514 0.16 20.12 -45.17
CA GLY A 514 0.67 18.80 -44.83
C GLY A 514 -0.32 18.07 -43.93
N SER A 515 -1.12 17.16 -44.49
CA SER A 515 -1.97 16.27 -43.68
C SER A 515 -1.09 15.23 -43.01
N ASN A 516 -1.09 15.17 -41.68
CA ASN A 516 -0.51 14.06 -40.95
C ASN A 516 -1.32 13.73 -39.69
N SER A 517 -1.52 12.44 -39.43
CA SER A 517 -2.15 11.93 -38.21
C SER A 517 -1.16 12.08 -37.06
N GLY A 518 -1.24 13.19 -36.33
CA GLY A 518 -0.35 13.46 -35.21
C GLY A 518 -0.69 12.64 -33.97
N ALA A 519 0.25 11.81 -33.51
CA ALA A 519 0.31 11.40 -32.11
C ALA A 519 0.32 12.67 -31.24
N GLN A 520 -0.56 12.75 -30.25
CA GLN A 520 -0.64 13.95 -29.41
C GLN A 520 0.48 13.93 -28.37
N THR A 521 1.44 14.82 -28.51
CA THR A 521 2.47 15.03 -27.48
C THR A 521 1.83 15.69 -26.26
N GLU A 522 1.92 15.04 -25.11
CA GLU A 522 1.51 15.59 -23.82
C GLU A 522 2.49 16.68 -23.38
N THR A 523 1.96 17.75 -22.79
CA THR A 523 2.78 18.91 -22.38
C THR A 523 2.28 19.48 -21.06
N GLN A 524 3.17 20.13 -20.30
CA GLN A 524 2.79 20.82 -19.07
C GLN A 524 1.77 21.91 -19.39
N LYS A 525 0.52 21.70 -18.98
CA LYS A 525 -0.64 22.50 -19.39
C LYS A 525 -1.52 22.76 -18.19
N THR A 526 -2.32 23.82 -18.29
CA THR A 526 -3.34 24.18 -17.29
C THR A 526 -4.66 24.37 -18.02
N VAL A 527 -5.68 23.65 -17.58
CA VAL A 527 -7.07 23.77 -18.08
C VAL A 527 -7.97 24.23 -16.95
N SER A 528 -9.05 24.92 -17.26
CA SER A 528 -10.03 25.38 -16.27
C SER A 528 -11.42 25.27 -16.85
N ASP A 529 -12.41 25.06 -15.99
CA ASP A 529 -13.80 24.96 -16.42
C ASP A 529 -14.36 26.33 -16.83
N SER A 530 -15.47 26.32 -17.56
CA SER A 530 -16.08 27.55 -18.09
C SER A 530 -16.55 28.57 -17.03
N ALA A 531 -16.73 28.17 -15.77
CA ALA A 531 -17.10 29.04 -14.66
C ALA A 531 -15.90 29.45 -13.77
N GLY A 532 -14.68 28.96 -14.04
CA GLY A 532 -13.47 29.26 -13.25
C GLY A 532 -13.58 28.80 -11.80
N LYS A 533 -14.21 27.64 -11.58
CA LYS A 533 -14.39 26.98 -10.29
C LYS A 533 -13.35 25.90 -10.01
N VAL A 534 -12.85 25.23 -11.03
CA VAL A 534 -11.81 24.21 -10.92
C VAL A 534 -10.78 24.43 -12.02
N THR A 535 -9.51 24.32 -11.62
CA THR A 535 -8.35 24.34 -12.51
C THR A 535 -7.59 23.03 -12.34
N VAL A 536 -7.20 22.40 -13.45
CA VAL A 536 -6.36 21.20 -13.47
C VAL A 536 -5.06 21.56 -14.15
N SER A 537 -3.91 21.25 -13.55
CA SER A 537 -2.61 21.42 -14.19
C SER A 537 -1.72 20.19 -14.02
N GLY A 538 -1.07 19.77 -15.09
CA GLY A 538 -0.22 18.59 -15.16
C GLY A 538 0.30 18.40 -16.58
N LYS A 539 0.86 17.22 -16.87
CA LYS A 539 1.13 16.81 -18.25
C LYS A 539 -0.17 16.34 -18.90
N LEU A 540 -0.69 17.12 -19.84
CA LEU A 540 -1.99 16.85 -20.46
C LEU A 540 -1.87 16.78 -21.98
N SER A 541 -2.71 15.97 -22.61
CA SER A 541 -2.78 15.91 -24.06
C SER A 541 -3.25 17.23 -24.69
N GLY A 542 -2.88 17.45 -25.96
CA GLY A 542 -3.12 18.72 -26.65
C GLY A 542 -4.59 19.13 -26.66
N GLY A 543 -5.49 18.17 -26.90
CA GLY A 543 -6.94 18.35 -26.87
C GLY A 543 -7.59 18.47 -25.48
N ALA A 544 -6.84 18.32 -24.39
CA ALA A 544 -7.42 18.18 -23.06
C ALA A 544 -8.20 19.41 -22.58
N GLY A 545 -9.28 19.17 -21.83
CA GLY A 545 -10.16 20.18 -21.21
C GLY A 545 -10.84 19.61 -19.96
N VAL A 546 -11.53 20.45 -19.18
CA VAL A 546 -12.21 20.02 -17.94
C VAL A 546 -13.65 20.53 -17.91
N THR A 547 -14.57 19.64 -17.55
CA THR A 547 -15.98 19.95 -17.24
C THR A 547 -16.25 19.74 -15.76
N VAL A 548 -17.07 20.60 -15.17
CA VAL A 548 -17.40 20.58 -13.74
C VAL A 548 -18.89 20.76 -13.59
N ASP A 549 -19.57 19.73 -13.11
CA ASP A 549 -20.98 19.78 -12.75
C ASP A 549 -21.09 19.86 -11.22
N MET A 550 -21.68 20.95 -10.71
CA MET A 550 -21.93 21.06 -9.27
C MET A 550 -23.14 20.22 -8.87
N VAL A 551 -22.94 19.25 -7.97
CA VAL A 551 -24.01 18.38 -7.49
C VAL A 551 -24.95 19.21 -6.61
N ALA A 552 -26.21 19.35 -7.04
CA ALA A 552 -27.15 20.25 -6.40
C ALA A 552 -27.57 19.75 -4.99
N PRO A 553 -27.64 20.62 -3.97
CA PRO A 553 -28.14 20.26 -2.65
C PRO A 553 -29.55 19.66 -2.68
N ASN A 554 -29.82 18.71 -1.79
CA ASN A 554 -31.09 17.94 -1.69
C ASN A 554 -31.35 16.99 -2.88
N THR A 555 -30.32 16.59 -3.62
CA THR A 555 -30.37 15.42 -4.51
C THR A 555 -29.90 14.16 -3.78
N ASP A 556 -30.26 12.97 -4.28
CA ASP A 556 -29.79 11.70 -3.72
C ASP A 556 -28.26 11.58 -3.84
N ALA A 557 -27.67 12.04 -4.95
CA ALA A 557 -26.23 12.10 -5.15
C ALA A 557 -25.54 13.02 -4.12
N TYR A 558 -26.03 14.25 -3.92
CA TYR A 558 -25.51 15.13 -2.87
C TYR A 558 -25.61 14.47 -1.49
N THR A 559 -26.75 13.85 -1.20
CA THR A 559 -27.00 13.18 0.08
C THR A 559 -26.04 12.00 0.30
N ARG A 560 -25.74 11.19 -0.73
CA ARG A 560 -24.71 10.14 -0.69
C ARG A 560 -23.36 10.75 -0.31
N TYR A 561 -22.87 11.73 -1.07
CA TYR A 561 -21.53 12.28 -0.88
C TYR A 561 -21.35 13.11 0.41
N VAL A 562 -22.39 13.77 0.93
CA VAL A 562 -22.28 14.52 2.21
C VAL A 562 -22.66 13.69 3.45
N SER A 563 -22.97 12.41 3.30
CA SER A 563 -23.36 11.52 4.41
C SER A 563 -22.20 10.81 5.12
N ALA A 564 -20.96 10.98 4.65
CA ALA A 564 -19.78 10.51 5.37
C ALA A 564 -19.74 11.11 6.78
N GLU A 565 -19.46 10.27 7.79
CA GLU A 565 -19.49 10.67 9.20
C GLU A 565 -18.44 11.76 9.48
N CYS A 566 -17.30 11.75 8.77
CA CYS A 566 -16.29 12.79 8.81
C CYS A 566 -16.80 14.17 8.35
N LEU A 567 -17.86 14.28 7.55
CA LEU A 567 -18.44 15.58 7.12
C LEU A 567 -19.51 16.12 8.08
N LYS A 568 -19.89 15.35 9.10
CA LYS A 568 -21.06 15.62 9.94
C LYS A 568 -20.91 16.90 10.76
N GLY A 569 -21.76 17.87 10.47
CA GLY A 569 -21.73 19.19 11.11
C GLY A 569 -20.67 20.15 10.57
N LYS A 570 -19.82 19.71 9.63
CA LYS A 570 -18.92 20.60 8.89
C LYS A 570 -19.71 21.42 7.85
N THR A 571 -19.20 22.59 7.49
CA THR A 571 -19.83 23.45 6.47
C THR A 571 -19.34 23.02 5.09
N ILE A 572 -20.21 22.39 4.30
CA ILE A 572 -19.91 22.02 2.91
C ILE A 572 -19.72 23.30 2.08
N LEU A 573 -18.57 23.42 1.41
CA LEU A 573 -18.21 24.51 0.51
C LEU A 573 -18.63 24.24 -0.94
N GLY A 574 -18.63 22.96 -1.34
CA GLY A 574 -19.10 22.52 -2.65
C GLY A 574 -19.03 21.01 -2.81
N VAL A 575 -19.78 20.49 -3.79
CA VAL A 575 -19.72 19.11 -4.26
C VAL A 575 -19.60 19.15 -5.78
N TYR A 576 -18.55 18.56 -6.32
CA TYR A 576 -18.09 18.74 -7.69
C TYR A 576 -17.96 17.38 -8.38
N ASP A 577 -18.72 17.18 -9.45
CA ASP A 577 -18.51 16.12 -10.41
C ASP A 577 -17.55 16.68 -11.49
N ILE A 578 -16.38 16.07 -11.67
CA ILE A 578 -15.27 16.64 -12.46
C ILE A 578 -14.85 15.64 -13.53
N THR A 579 -14.97 16.00 -14.80
CA THR A 579 -14.48 15.16 -15.90
C THR A 579 -13.33 15.87 -16.61
N LEU A 580 -12.16 15.22 -16.66
CA LEU A 580 -11.10 15.58 -17.58
C LEU A 580 -11.36 14.91 -18.93
N THR A 581 -11.34 15.67 -20.02
CA THR A 581 -11.23 15.12 -21.37
C THR A 581 -9.76 15.13 -21.80
N GLY A 582 -9.31 14.09 -22.49
CA GLY A 582 -7.91 13.90 -22.87
C GLY A 582 -7.18 12.89 -21.98
N GLU A 583 -5.86 12.84 -22.12
CA GLU A 583 -4.96 11.97 -21.36
C GLU A 583 -4.15 12.80 -20.35
N LEU A 584 -3.78 12.16 -19.24
CA LEU A 584 -2.98 12.70 -18.14
C LEU A 584 -1.81 11.74 -17.87
N GLU A 585 -0.58 12.25 -17.98
CA GLU A 585 0.63 11.50 -17.63
C GLU A 585 1.06 11.84 -16.20
N GLY A 586 0.96 10.87 -15.28
CA GLY A 586 1.32 11.03 -13.87
C GLY A 586 0.22 11.70 -13.03
N GLU A 587 0.60 12.65 -12.17
CA GLU A 587 -0.32 13.34 -11.26
C GLU A 587 -0.71 14.74 -11.78
N ALA A 588 -1.90 15.19 -11.41
CA ALA A 588 -2.39 16.55 -11.66
C ALA A 588 -2.55 17.34 -10.36
N GLN A 589 -2.20 18.62 -10.38
CA GLN A 589 -2.65 19.57 -9.37
C GLN A 589 -4.09 19.99 -9.68
N LEU A 590 -5.02 19.62 -8.81
CA LEU A 590 -6.42 20.00 -8.85
C LEU A 590 -6.66 21.18 -7.91
N THR A 591 -7.08 22.33 -8.45
CA THR A 591 -7.27 23.58 -7.71
C THR A 591 -8.73 24.03 -7.71
N PHE A 592 -9.33 24.10 -6.53
CA PHE A 592 -10.70 24.53 -6.31
C PHE A 592 -10.77 26.02 -5.91
N HIS A 593 -11.55 26.79 -6.66
CA HIS A 593 -11.78 28.21 -6.40
C HIS A 593 -13.00 28.39 -5.49
N VAL A 594 -12.72 28.49 -4.18
CA VAL A 594 -13.71 28.65 -3.10
C VAL A 594 -14.11 30.12 -2.93
N ASP A 595 -13.70 30.77 -1.83
CA ASP A 595 -13.92 32.19 -1.55
C ASP A 595 -12.80 32.69 -0.62
N ALA A 596 -12.23 33.87 -0.90
CA ALA A 596 -11.16 34.47 -0.11
C ALA A 596 -11.53 34.74 1.36
N LYS A 597 -12.84 34.79 1.71
CA LYS A 597 -13.29 34.87 3.12
C LYS A 597 -12.89 33.65 3.96
N TYR A 598 -12.55 32.53 3.33
CA TYR A 598 -12.09 31.33 4.00
C TYR A 598 -10.56 31.25 4.11
N ASN A 599 -9.79 32.24 3.63
CA ASN A 599 -8.33 32.21 3.70
C ASN A 599 -7.82 31.92 5.13
N GLY A 600 -6.85 31.02 5.23
CA GLY A 600 -6.27 30.54 6.49
C GLY A 600 -7.08 29.45 7.19
N LYS A 601 -8.33 29.18 6.77
CA LYS A 601 -9.14 28.07 7.26
C LYS A 601 -8.69 26.74 6.66
N ASP A 602 -8.76 25.71 7.49
CA ASP A 602 -8.55 24.33 7.09
C ASP A 602 -9.82 23.80 6.44
N VAL A 603 -9.64 22.98 5.40
CA VAL A 603 -10.68 22.27 4.69
C VAL A 603 -10.32 20.79 4.60
N ILE A 604 -11.36 19.96 4.68
CA ILE A 604 -11.32 18.56 4.33
C ILE A 604 -11.93 18.42 2.93
N ILE A 605 -11.27 17.65 2.07
CA ILE A 605 -11.71 17.33 0.72
C ILE A 605 -11.82 15.81 0.63
N LEU A 606 -12.99 15.28 0.28
CA LEU A 606 -13.16 13.86 -0.02
C LEU A 606 -13.16 13.65 -1.53
N HIS A 607 -12.45 12.63 -2.02
CA HIS A 607 -12.56 12.13 -3.40
C HIS A 607 -13.18 10.74 -3.37
N TYR A 608 -14.35 10.57 -3.99
CA TYR A 608 -15.08 9.32 -4.00
C TYR A 608 -14.67 8.42 -5.18
N ALA A 609 -14.66 7.11 -4.96
CA ALA A 609 -14.63 6.09 -6.01
C ALA A 609 -16.05 5.62 -6.36
N ASP A 610 -16.19 4.90 -7.48
CA ASP A 610 -17.48 4.40 -8.00
C ASP A 610 -18.23 3.49 -7.00
N ASP A 611 -17.50 2.70 -6.22
CA ASP A 611 -18.07 1.83 -5.18
C ASP A 611 -18.65 2.62 -3.98
N GLY A 612 -18.21 3.86 -3.78
CA GLY A 612 -18.60 4.75 -2.68
C GLY A 612 -17.61 4.82 -1.51
N THR A 613 -16.46 4.16 -1.62
CA THR A 613 -15.29 4.49 -0.81
C THR A 613 -14.79 5.90 -1.16
N TYR A 614 -13.93 6.48 -0.31
CA TYR A 614 -13.36 7.80 -0.56
C TYR A 614 -11.97 7.96 0.05
N GLU A 615 -11.13 8.69 -0.67
CA GLU A 615 -9.87 9.25 -0.17
C GLU A 615 -10.13 10.59 0.52
N THR A 616 -9.25 11.00 1.42
CA THR A 616 -9.35 12.25 2.18
C THR A 616 -8.09 13.09 2.02
N TYR A 617 -8.25 14.34 1.63
CA TYR A 617 -7.20 15.34 1.51
C TYR A 617 -7.48 16.49 2.47
N ASN A 618 -6.54 16.83 3.35
CA ASN A 618 -6.64 18.01 4.21
C ASN A 618 -5.76 19.13 3.65
N ALA A 619 -6.31 20.33 3.53
CA ALA A 619 -5.63 21.47 2.94
C ALA A 619 -6.06 22.79 3.57
N LYS A 620 -5.29 23.86 3.37
CA LYS A 620 -5.61 25.20 3.84
C LYS A 620 -6.04 26.09 2.67
N VAL A 621 -7.05 26.93 2.88
CA VAL A 621 -7.46 27.90 1.85
C VAL A 621 -6.45 29.04 1.77
N GLU A 622 -5.88 29.27 0.60
CA GLU A 622 -4.97 30.37 0.32
C GLU A 622 -5.42 31.13 -0.92
N ASN A 623 -5.44 32.47 -0.87
CA ASN A 623 -5.85 33.32 -2.00
C ASN A 623 -7.22 32.95 -2.63
N GLY A 624 -8.15 32.46 -1.81
CA GLY A 624 -9.49 32.01 -2.22
C GLY A 624 -9.51 30.64 -2.91
N GLN A 625 -8.40 29.90 -2.87
CA GLN A 625 -8.19 28.64 -3.57
C GLN A 625 -7.72 27.55 -2.61
N VAL A 626 -7.88 26.30 -3.04
CA VAL A 626 -7.34 25.10 -2.38
C VAL A 626 -6.78 24.19 -3.46
N THR A 627 -5.55 23.71 -3.33
CA THR A 627 -4.89 22.84 -4.32
C THR A 627 -4.47 21.53 -3.69
N ILE A 628 -4.74 20.42 -4.38
CA ILE A 628 -4.34 19.05 -4.01
C ILE A 628 -3.73 18.33 -5.22
N SER A 629 -2.90 17.31 -4.97
CA SER A 629 -2.30 16.44 -6.00
C SER A 629 -3.15 15.18 -6.15
N VAL A 630 -3.55 14.81 -7.37
CA VAL A 630 -4.53 13.75 -7.63
C VAL A 630 -4.20 12.91 -8.86
N LYS A 631 -4.67 11.65 -8.88
CA LYS A 631 -4.62 10.73 -10.03
C LYS A 631 -5.99 10.48 -10.68
N GLY A 632 -7.08 10.70 -9.93
CA GLY A 632 -8.45 10.49 -10.40
C GLY A 632 -9.31 11.76 -10.34
N PHE A 633 -10.39 11.77 -11.11
CA PHE A 633 -11.35 12.88 -11.18
C PHE A 633 -12.77 12.40 -10.86
N SER A 634 -13.52 13.23 -10.13
CA SER A 634 -14.89 12.98 -9.64
C SER A 634 -15.09 11.79 -8.70
N PRO A 635 -16.10 11.81 -7.81
CA PRO A 635 -16.76 12.98 -7.22
C PRO A 635 -15.94 13.60 -6.08
N TYR A 636 -15.91 14.93 -5.98
CA TYR A 636 -15.22 15.65 -4.89
C TYR A 636 -16.20 16.39 -3.97
N VAL A 637 -15.97 16.31 -2.65
CA VAL A 637 -16.68 17.12 -1.64
C VAL A 637 -15.68 17.98 -0.89
N ILE A 638 -15.94 19.28 -0.74
CA ILE A 638 -15.11 20.18 0.08
C ILE A 638 -15.92 20.67 1.27
N ALA A 639 -15.35 20.63 2.48
CA ALA A 639 -15.96 21.19 3.68
C ALA A 639 -14.95 21.89 4.59
N LEU A 640 -15.40 22.88 5.39
CA LEU A 640 -14.56 23.51 6.41
C LEU A 640 -14.22 22.52 7.54
N ASN A 641 -12.93 22.33 7.80
CA ASN A 641 -12.42 21.47 8.86
C ASN A 641 -12.26 22.26 10.18
N GLU A 642 -13.36 22.81 10.72
CA GLU A 642 -13.36 23.49 12.02
C GLU A 642 -13.76 22.54 13.15
N SER A 643 -12.85 22.31 14.11
CA SER A 643 -13.13 21.58 15.34
C SER A 643 -14.16 22.35 16.20
N GLY A 644 -15.26 21.71 16.57
CA GLY A 644 -16.44 22.39 17.12
C GLY A 644 -16.24 23.01 18.51
N SER A 645 -15.97 24.31 18.57
CA SER A 645 -16.23 25.11 19.77
C SER A 645 -17.74 25.32 19.94
N GLY A 646 -18.30 24.83 21.06
CA GLY A 646 -19.76 24.82 21.29
C GLY A 646 -20.44 26.20 21.29
N ALA A 647 -21.75 26.19 21.04
CA ALA A 647 -22.56 27.40 20.85
C ALA A 647 -22.53 28.39 22.04
N GLY A 648 -22.08 29.62 21.77
CA GLY A 648 -22.17 30.79 22.64
C GLY A 648 -22.52 32.03 21.83
N ALA A 649 -23.64 32.70 22.15
CA ALA A 649 -24.33 33.59 21.22
C ALA A 649 -23.72 35.01 21.05
N ALA A 650 -23.71 35.49 19.81
CA ALA A 650 -24.00 36.90 19.49
C ALA A 650 -24.60 37.01 18.07
N ALA A 651 -25.86 37.43 17.96
CA ALA A 651 -26.49 37.68 16.66
C ALA A 651 -26.07 39.04 16.09
N PRO A 652 -25.59 39.14 14.83
CA PRO A 652 -25.35 40.43 14.18
C PRO A 652 -26.70 41.10 13.85
N LYS A 653 -26.89 42.32 14.33
CA LYS A 653 -28.08 43.13 14.04
C LYS A 653 -27.91 43.95 12.76
N THR A 654 -28.84 43.71 11.82
CA THR A 654 -29.51 44.70 10.95
C THR A 654 -28.69 45.63 10.04
N GLY A 655 -29.00 45.57 8.74
CA GLY A 655 -29.52 46.76 8.05
C GLY A 655 -28.68 47.36 6.92
N ASP A 656 -28.96 46.93 5.68
CA ASP A 656 -29.40 47.79 4.56
C ASP A 656 -29.45 46.95 3.26
N SER A 657 -30.31 47.12 2.25
CA SER A 657 -31.65 47.71 2.13
C SER A 657 -32.04 47.65 0.65
N SER A 658 -32.45 46.48 0.12
CA SER A 658 -33.24 46.41 -1.13
C SER A 658 -33.95 45.06 -1.30
N ASN A 659 -35.17 45.11 -1.86
CA ASN A 659 -35.98 43.95 -2.32
C ASN A 659 -36.58 42.98 -1.29
N ILE A 660 -36.97 43.47 -0.10
CA ILE A 660 -37.89 42.73 0.80
C ILE A 660 -39.32 42.54 0.21
N MET A 661 -39.64 43.22 -0.89
CA MET A 661 -40.89 43.07 -1.64
C MET A 661 -41.07 41.69 -2.31
N LEU A 662 -39.98 40.97 -2.62
CA LEU A 662 -40.07 39.69 -3.34
C LEU A 662 -40.62 38.57 -2.45
N TRP A 663 -40.30 38.61 -1.15
CA TRP A 663 -40.65 37.55 -0.20
C TRP A 663 -42.07 37.64 0.36
N ILE A 664 -42.71 38.81 0.32
CA ILE A 664 -44.11 38.99 0.75
C ILE A 664 -45.10 38.50 -0.34
N ALA A 665 -44.69 38.48 -1.62
CA ALA A 665 -45.53 37.98 -2.71
C ALA A 665 -45.68 36.45 -2.71
N LEU A 666 -44.68 35.69 -2.23
CA LEU A 666 -44.66 34.22 -2.32
C LEU A 666 -45.37 33.50 -1.15
N LEU A 667 -45.56 34.16 -0.01
CA LEU A 667 -46.32 33.60 1.13
C LEU A 667 -47.84 33.88 1.06
N GLY A 668 -48.32 34.63 0.07
CA GLY A 668 -49.72 35.02 -0.08
C GLY A 668 -50.63 34.01 -0.81
N ILE A 669 -50.09 33.00 -1.48
CA ILE A 669 -50.84 32.15 -2.43
C ILE A 669 -51.14 30.73 -1.89
N SER A 670 -50.38 30.22 -0.92
CA SER A 670 -50.48 28.83 -0.43
C SER A 670 -51.47 28.59 0.73
N VAL A 671 -52.15 29.63 1.25
CA VAL A 671 -53.16 29.47 2.34
C VAL A 671 -54.61 29.57 1.83
N ALA A 672 -54.84 30.10 0.63
CA ALA A 672 -56.20 30.23 0.07
C ALA A 672 -56.79 28.92 -0.52
N ALA A 673 -55.95 27.92 -0.83
CA ALA A 673 -56.38 26.68 -1.50
C ALA A 673 -56.83 25.56 -0.55
N ALA A 674 -56.35 25.54 0.70
CA ALA A 674 -56.60 24.43 1.64
C ALA A 674 -57.85 24.59 2.53
N ALA A 675 -58.37 25.82 2.70
CA ALA A 675 -59.54 26.09 3.55
C ALA A 675 -60.90 25.88 2.85
N GLY A 676 -60.93 25.81 1.51
CA GLY A 676 -62.18 25.73 0.73
C GLY A 676 -62.83 24.35 0.64
N ALA A 677 -62.08 23.27 0.87
CA ALA A 677 -62.52 21.90 0.58
C ALA A 677 -63.25 21.19 1.76
N LEU A 678 -63.15 21.70 2.99
CA LEU A 678 -63.64 21.01 4.20
C LEU A 678 -64.94 21.59 4.81
N ILE A 679 -65.47 22.71 4.29
CA ILE A 679 -66.69 23.36 4.81
C ILE A 679 -67.90 23.22 3.84
N ARG A 680 -67.90 22.20 2.96
CA ARG A 680 -69.03 21.97 2.03
C ARG A 680 -69.56 20.54 1.93
N ARG A 681 -69.46 19.75 3.01
CA ARG A 681 -70.14 18.44 3.10
C ARG A 681 -70.87 18.17 4.42
N ARG A 682 -71.54 19.18 5.00
CA ARG A 682 -72.52 18.96 6.08
C ARG A 682 -73.66 19.99 6.25
N VAL A 683 -74.16 20.59 5.17
CA VAL A 683 -75.45 21.33 5.20
C VAL A 683 -76.31 21.02 3.96
N SER A 684 -77.26 20.10 4.15
CA SER A 684 -78.57 19.90 3.48
C SER A 684 -78.72 19.91 1.94
N ARG A 685 -79.35 18.81 1.46
CA ARG A 685 -80.00 18.54 0.17
C ARG A 685 -79.11 18.30 -1.04
#